data_AF-A0A3N4JV86-F1
#
_entry.id   AF-A0A3N4JV86-F1
#
_cell.length_a   1.000
_cell.length_b   1.000
_cell.length_c   1.000
_cell.angle_alpha   90.00
_cell.angle_beta   90.00
_cell.angle_gamma   90.00
#
_symmetry.space_group_name_H-M   'P 1'
#
loop_
_entity.id
_entity.type
_entity.pdbx_description
1 polymer ?
#
loop_
_entity_poly.entity_id
_entity_poly.type
_entity_poly.pdbx_seq_one_letter_code
_entity_poly.pdbx_strand_id
1 'polypeptide(L)'
;MDHFPQASNPVRPQLQVPFLCQKVKNSYDVFTFKDYPSHVGIDVSALCSGDLNLDDHAAFLQAWLFFGTLVEVFGTADLKVDIEDFIAMSGNDYIVTTEKLPKYLWMWVAAECVPGWVIDSEHLPRVKECLSVANSTANRLAKISVGAVSQKAWNEGFGYPPGHAVLLSVILLGELLDNALAGVVFSLPKMKMLSWEYSMFGKYLLQRAGWCLGELDMLGITEPAILFYVSSFNRIALKKNHSKCSENLCLANQIDEKVYQTKHVTETCKCEHIIVEEEGNRPVTEVLHKGDIPIISFDGEKVLVQSSNFTPYVAMSHVWSDGLGNPQSNSLPKCQLERIQRLVNALYPDREPASPVPFWLDTVCVPLHAETRKTAIRRMAKTYDSATKVLVLDVSLSGTSANVAADELLMRIRCTPWTQRLWTLQEGMLAEELYFQFRDKAVVAESLPEVWYEANSPIKLCTEHFGRPHPGNSPLETRVFRALASDADEFIKDEVAMESAFDTLSRHPDCPDILDHTLLYRLDTNHSASFHPVYFAGWTSFQKLRYRFGVGHFALPSVAGALRGRLSSKMDDETICVATLLDIDPLQILSAKNQISRMKTLIDSMDKFPPSLIFTDVPRLDLDGYRWAPESFMDKNANYAGLLRAGEPGRRTGDGLVVSNYFSYIFPRDSAFPESGSFVVKGGESYSRITHVKILTAGVARPAVILEQPPATVSRGLVVDIWREDEGVVKFGRHVGHVNIEALGDKWAGEVFCKVAKLPISYKWCVG
;
A
#
# COMPACT_ATOMS: atom_id res chain seq x y z
N MET A 1 3.42 21.97 7.81
CA MET A 1 2.87 20.59 8.02
C MET A 1 4.04 19.70 8.36
N ASP A 2 4.51 19.86 9.59
CA ASP A 2 5.91 19.62 10.00
C ASP A 2 6.09 18.26 10.66
N HIS A 3 4.97 17.62 11.05
CA HIS A 3 4.94 16.23 11.49
C HIS A 3 5.23 15.22 10.36
N PHE A 4 5.28 15.65 9.09
CA PHE A 4 5.71 14.78 7.99
C PHE A 4 7.22 14.92 7.76
N PRO A 5 7.92 13.81 7.48
CA PRO A 5 9.32 13.86 7.12
C PRO A 5 9.50 14.66 5.82
N GLN A 6 10.65 15.34 5.70
CA GLN A 6 11.02 16.05 4.47
C GLN A 6 11.86 15.12 3.57
N ALA A 7 11.47 15.00 2.30
CA ALA A 7 12.28 14.29 1.33
C ALA A 7 13.56 15.06 0.99
N SER A 8 14.63 14.34 0.73
CA SER A 8 15.89 14.88 0.22
C SER A 8 15.71 15.48 -1.17
N ASN A 9 16.34 16.65 -1.40
CA ASN A 9 16.30 17.39 -2.67
C ASN A 9 14.89 17.50 -3.27
N PRO A 10 13.92 18.06 -2.52
CA PRO A 10 12.54 18.07 -2.96
C PRO A 10 12.36 19.00 -4.16
N VAL A 11 11.41 18.68 -5.04
CA VAL A 11 11.09 19.49 -6.25
C VAL A 11 10.48 20.86 -5.92
N ARG A 12 10.03 21.02 -4.69
CA ARG A 12 9.50 22.25 -4.09
C ARG A 12 9.81 22.27 -2.59
N PRO A 13 9.87 23.45 -1.95
CA PRO A 13 9.90 23.53 -0.50
C PRO A 13 8.66 22.91 0.16
N GLN A 14 8.75 22.71 1.47
CA GLN A 14 7.61 22.27 2.26
C GLN A 14 6.44 23.27 2.13
N LEU A 15 5.21 22.73 2.10
CA LEU A 15 4.01 23.57 2.00
C LEU A 15 3.85 24.39 3.29
N GLN A 16 3.88 25.71 3.16
CA GLN A 16 3.57 26.64 4.24
C GLN A 16 2.10 27.05 4.15
N VAL A 17 1.36 26.86 5.24
CA VAL A 17 -0.05 27.21 5.36
C VAL A 17 -0.16 28.52 6.15
N PRO A 18 -0.72 29.60 5.58
CA PRO A 18 -0.82 30.87 6.30
C PRO A 18 -1.73 30.75 7.52
N PHE A 19 -1.41 31.44 8.61
CA PHE A 19 -2.30 31.57 9.75
C PHE A 19 -3.28 32.74 9.53
N LEU A 20 -4.56 32.41 9.36
CA LEU A 20 -5.62 33.35 8.96
C LEU A 20 -6.59 33.68 10.11
N CYS A 21 -6.51 32.95 11.22
CA CYS A 21 -7.45 33.08 12.35
C CYS A 21 -7.11 34.22 13.33
N GLN A 22 -6.22 35.16 13.00
CA GLN A 22 -5.84 36.27 13.89
C GLN A 22 -7.04 37.09 14.42
N LYS A 23 -8.10 37.25 13.62
CA LYS A 23 -9.33 37.97 14.02
C LYS A 23 -10.30 37.12 14.85
N VAL A 24 -10.04 35.82 14.97
CA VAL A 24 -10.93 34.78 15.52
C VAL A 24 -10.38 34.20 16.84
N LYS A 25 -9.23 34.71 17.30
CA LYS A 25 -8.40 34.22 18.42
C LYS A 25 -9.14 34.02 19.77
N ASN A 26 -10.34 34.58 19.93
CA ASN A 26 -11.13 34.56 21.17
C ASN A 26 -12.47 33.79 21.06
N SER A 27 -12.63 32.86 20.11
CA SER A 27 -13.93 32.24 19.81
C SER A 27 -14.14 30.80 20.34
N TYR A 28 -13.12 30.15 20.89
CA TYR A 28 -13.20 28.73 21.28
C TYR A 28 -13.71 28.46 22.69
N ASP A 29 -13.90 29.49 23.51
CA ASP A 29 -14.39 29.31 24.90
C ASP A 29 -15.93 29.21 24.99
N VAL A 30 -16.67 29.33 23.88
CA VAL A 30 -18.13 29.62 23.92
C VAL A 30 -19.01 28.68 23.07
N PHE A 31 -18.46 27.81 22.19
CA PHE A 31 -19.28 27.04 21.23
C PHE A 31 -18.84 25.58 21.02
N THR A 32 -19.78 24.75 20.56
CA THR A 32 -19.53 23.36 20.15
C THR A 32 -18.99 23.30 18.71
N PHE A 33 -18.12 22.32 18.40
CA PHE A 33 -17.56 22.12 17.05
C PHE A 33 -18.64 22.05 15.96
N LYS A 34 -19.78 21.41 16.25
CA LYS A 34 -20.86 21.17 15.28
C LYS A 34 -21.66 22.44 14.93
N ASP A 35 -21.89 23.31 15.91
CA ASP A 35 -22.75 24.48 15.74
C ASP A 35 -21.99 25.71 15.21
N TYR A 36 -20.65 25.62 15.14
CA TYR A 36 -19.78 26.70 14.73
C TYR A 36 -20.16 27.36 13.38
N PRO A 37 -20.48 26.63 12.29
CA PRO A 37 -20.88 27.25 11.02
C PRO A 37 -22.15 28.08 11.12
N SER A 38 -23.16 27.58 11.84
CA SER A 38 -24.43 28.27 12.06
C SER A 38 -24.21 29.55 12.86
N HIS A 39 -23.31 29.50 13.85
CA HIS A 39 -22.98 30.64 14.70
C HIS A 39 -22.31 31.79 13.92
N VAL A 40 -21.39 31.47 13.00
CA VAL A 40 -20.75 32.48 12.14
C VAL A 40 -21.58 32.83 10.90
N GLY A 41 -22.74 32.21 10.72
CA GLY A 41 -23.69 32.50 9.63
C GLY A 41 -23.22 32.04 8.26
N ILE A 42 -22.38 31.00 8.17
CA ILE A 42 -21.84 30.49 6.90
C ILE A 42 -22.65 29.29 6.41
N ASP A 43 -23.14 29.40 5.17
CA ASP A 43 -23.80 28.28 4.48
C ASP A 43 -22.75 27.30 3.93
N VAL A 44 -22.51 26.23 4.70
CA VAL A 44 -21.60 25.14 4.31
C VAL A 44 -22.06 24.44 3.04
N SER A 45 -23.37 24.38 2.77
CA SER A 45 -23.89 23.73 1.57
C SER A 45 -23.54 24.54 0.33
N ALA A 46 -23.71 25.86 0.37
CA ALA A 46 -23.30 26.80 -0.68
C ALA A 46 -21.78 26.79 -0.91
N LEU A 47 -20.99 26.65 0.16
CA LEU A 47 -19.53 26.50 0.04
C LEU A 47 -19.15 25.19 -0.66
N CYS A 48 -19.79 24.09 -0.28
CA CYS A 48 -19.53 22.78 -0.86
C CYS A 48 -20.07 22.60 -2.29
N SER A 49 -21.08 23.36 -2.72
CA SER A 49 -21.55 23.39 -4.12
C SER A 49 -20.65 24.26 -5.01
N GLY A 50 -19.75 25.06 -4.43
CA GLY A 50 -18.92 26.02 -5.15
C GLY A 50 -19.61 27.36 -5.41
N ASP A 51 -20.77 27.62 -4.80
CA ASP A 51 -21.48 28.90 -4.88
C ASP A 51 -20.76 29.99 -4.06
N LEU A 52 -20.04 29.58 -3.01
CA LEU A 52 -19.13 30.44 -2.27
C LEU A 52 -17.67 30.14 -2.62
N ASN A 53 -16.86 31.18 -2.70
CA ASN A 53 -15.43 31.06 -2.99
C ASN A 53 -14.68 30.46 -1.79
N LEU A 54 -13.85 29.45 -2.04
CA LEU A 54 -13.09 28.74 -1.00
C LEU A 54 -12.03 29.62 -0.32
N ASP A 55 -11.36 30.48 -1.08
CA ASP A 55 -10.28 31.34 -0.59
C ASP A 55 -10.83 32.46 0.32
N ASP A 56 -11.99 33.02 -0.03
CA ASP A 56 -12.68 34.04 0.79
C ASP A 56 -13.10 33.48 2.17
N HIS A 57 -13.30 32.16 2.28
CA HIS A 57 -13.72 31.46 3.50
C HIS A 57 -12.59 30.67 4.16
N ALA A 58 -11.34 30.85 3.74
CA ALA A 58 -10.19 30.09 4.25
C ALA A 58 -9.98 30.25 5.76
N ALA A 59 -10.18 31.46 6.31
CA ALA A 59 -10.06 31.72 7.75
C ALA A 59 -11.14 30.98 8.57
N PHE A 60 -12.36 30.89 8.03
CA PHE A 60 -13.44 30.13 8.63
C PHE A 60 -13.12 28.63 8.64
N LEU A 61 -12.68 28.09 7.51
CA LEU A 61 -12.32 26.67 7.38
C LEU A 61 -11.16 26.29 8.30
N GLN A 62 -10.15 27.15 8.40
CA GLN A 62 -9.02 26.94 9.30
C GLN A 62 -9.46 26.97 10.77
N ALA A 63 -10.30 27.94 11.15
CA ALA A 63 -10.82 28.01 12.50
C ALA A 63 -11.65 26.76 12.85
N TRP A 64 -12.56 26.37 11.97
CA TRP A 64 -13.47 25.28 12.23
C TRP A 64 -12.80 23.91 12.10
N LEU A 65 -12.29 23.58 10.91
CA LEU A 65 -11.89 22.22 10.56
C LEU A 65 -10.43 21.89 10.88
N PHE A 66 -9.59 22.89 11.14
CA PHE A 66 -8.21 22.66 11.60
C PHE A 66 -8.13 22.79 13.13
N PHE A 67 -8.26 24.02 13.65
CA PHE A 67 -8.10 24.28 15.09
C PHE A 67 -9.26 23.73 15.91
N GLY A 68 -10.51 23.88 15.45
CA GLY A 68 -11.67 23.30 16.12
C GLY A 68 -11.55 21.77 16.24
N THR A 69 -11.05 21.09 15.20
CA THR A 69 -10.79 19.64 15.25
C THR A 69 -9.72 19.30 16.28
N LEU A 70 -8.60 20.04 16.34
CA LEU A 70 -7.56 19.81 17.36
C LEU A 70 -8.14 19.93 18.78
N VAL A 71 -8.87 21.01 19.05
CA VAL A 71 -9.50 21.27 20.36
C VAL A 71 -10.50 20.18 20.71
N GLU A 72 -11.33 19.76 19.75
CA GLU A 72 -12.38 18.76 20.00
C GLU A 72 -11.81 17.35 20.25
N VAL A 73 -10.75 16.98 19.51
CA VAL A 73 -10.11 15.66 19.54
C VAL A 73 -9.19 15.48 20.74
N PHE A 74 -8.40 16.50 21.08
CA PHE A 74 -7.48 16.44 22.22
C PHE A 74 -8.10 16.97 23.52
N GLY A 75 -9.21 17.69 23.44
CA GLY A 75 -9.87 18.34 24.58
C GLY A 75 -10.55 17.35 25.54
N THR A 76 -9.75 16.73 26.40
CA THR A 76 -10.22 15.91 27.52
C THR A 76 -10.35 16.74 28.80
N ALA A 77 -10.73 16.12 29.91
CA ALA A 77 -10.69 16.77 31.22
C ALA A 77 -9.25 17.19 31.62
N ASP A 78 -8.25 16.43 31.18
CA ASP A 78 -6.85 16.55 31.60
C ASP A 78 -5.93 17.15 30.53
N LEU A 79 -6.41 17.30 29.29
CA LEU A 79 -5.65 17.84 28.16
C LEU A 79 -6.39 19.01 27.52
N LYS A 80 -5.74 20.18 27.51
CA LYS A 80 -6.20 21.37 26.80
C LYS A 80 -5.21 21.72 25.70
N VAL A 81 -5.74 22.09 24.53
CA VAL A 81 -4.93 22.51 23.38
C VAL A 81 -4.58 23.98 23.51
N ASP A 82 -3.28 24.29 23.50
CA ASP A 82 -2.80 25.65 23.28
C ASP A 82 -2.70 25.90 21.76
N ILE A 83 -3.43 26.90 21.26
CA ILE A 83 -3.41 27.22 19.83
C ILE A 83 -2.08 27.82 19.41
N GLU A 84 -1.37 28.51 20.32
CA GLU A 84 -0.05 29.10 20.02
C GLU A 84 1.00 28.03 19.70
N ASP A 85 0.83 26.81 20.21
CA ASP A 85 1.69 25.67 19.90
C ASP A 85 1.64 25.24 18.41
N PHE A 86 0.63 25.71 17.68
CA PHE A 86 0.40 25.42 16.27
C PHE A 86 0.59 26.64 15.37
N ILE A 87 1.23 27.71 15.89
CA ILE A 87 1.55 28.93 15.16
C ILE A 87 3.07 29.15 15.16
N ALA A 88 3.63 29.41 13.98
CA ALA A 88 5.04 29.75 13.82
C ALA A 88 5.22 31.00 12.95
N MET A 89 6.40 31.62 13.01
CA MET A 89 6.78 32.71 12.10
C MET A 89 7.62 32.18 10.94
N SER A 90 7.27 32.58 9.72
CA SER A 90 8.07 32.35 8.51
C SER A 90 8.37 33.71 7.87
N GLY A 91 9.60 34.20 8.06
CA GLY A 91 9.95 35.58 7.73
C GLY A 91 9.13 36.57 8.56
N ASN A 92 8.26 37.35 7.91
CA ASN A 92 7.39 38.33 8.56
C ASN A 92 5.93 37.85 8.71
N ASP A 93 5.60 36.67 8.20
CA ASP A 93 4.24 36.15 8.16
C ASP A 93 4.04 35.04 9.22
N TYR A 94 2.83 34.95 9.76
CA TYR A 94 2.44 33.85 10.64
C TYR A 94 1.93 32.67 9.80
N ILE A 95 2.41 31.48 10.12
CA ILE A 95 2.04 30.22 9.48
C ILE A 95 1.55 29.21 10.51
N VAL A 96 0.79 28.23 10.04
CA VAL A 96 0.42 27.06 10.85
C VAL A 96 1.59 26.09 10.89
N THR A 97 1.96 25.68 12.10
CA THR A 97 2.90 24.58 12.34
C THR A 97 2.19 23.39 12.97
N THR A 98 2.75 22.19 12.77
CA THR A 98 2.31 20.95 13.45
C THR A 98 3.45 20.24 14.15
N GLU A 99 4.53 20.96 14.47
CA GLU A 99 5.72 20.43 15.16
C GLU A 99 5.38 19.80 16.52
N LYS A 100 4.46 20.42 17.30
CA LYS A 100 4.03 19.90 18.60
C LYS A 100 2.89 18.86 18.52
N LEU A 101 2.39 18.55 17.33
CA LEU A 101 1.29 17.58 17.17
C LEU A 101 1.60 16.20 17.80
N PRO A 102 2.84 15.65 17.71
CA PRO A 102 3.18 14.40 18.37
C PRO A 102 3.05 14.37 19.88
N LYS A 103 3.42 15.48 20.51
CA LYS A 103 3.25 15.65 21.95
C LYS A 103 1.78 15.51 22.35
N TYR A 104 0.88 16.22 21.67
CA TYR A 104 -0.56 16.18 21.96
C TYR A 104 -1.18 14.80 21.74
N LEU A 105 -0.78 14.11 20.67
CA LEU A 105 -1.25 12.75 20.38
C LEU A 105 -0.86 11.76 21.48
N TRP A 106 0.39 11.78 21.95
CA TRP A 106 0.83 10.88 23.03
C TRP A 106 0.15 11.23 24.36
N MET A 107 -0.02 12.52 24.66
CA MET A 107 -0.79 12.96 25.82
C MET A 107 -2.26 12.52 25.72
N TRP A 108 -2.86 12.54 24.53
CA TRP A 108 -4.23 12.07 24.31
C TRP A 108 -4.35 10.55 24.51
N VAL A 109 -3.43 9.75 23.96
CA VAL A 109 -3.35 8.30 24.22
C VAL A 109 -3.21 8.04 25.72
N ALA A 110 -2.35 8.80 26.40
CA ALA A 110 -2.17 8.73 27.85
C ALA A 110 -3.40 9.19 28.63
N ALA A 111 -4.21 10.12 28.14
CA ALA A 111 -5.44 10.53 28.80
C ALA A 111 -6.55 9.47 28.68
N GLU A 112 -6.68 8.84 27.50
CA GLU A 112 -7.76 7.87 27.22
C GLU A 112 -7.46 6.44 27.71
N CYS A 113 -6.19 6.08 27.88
CA CYS A 113 -5.80 4.73 28.29
C CYS A 113 -5.88 4.55 29.81
N VAL A 114 -7.07 4.54 30.44
CA VAL A 114 -7.24 4.41 31.92
C VAL A 114 -7.67 2.99 32.34
N PRO A 115 -7.12 2.40 33.42
CA PRO A 115 -7.53 1.07 33.92
C PRO A 115 -9.01 1.02 34.33
N GLY A 116 -9.73 -0.05 33.93
CA GLY A 116 -11.11 -0.31 34.38
C GLY A 116 -12.20 0.54 33.74
N TRP A 117 -11.86 1.51 32.87
CA TRP A 117 -12.83 2.28 32.11
C TRP A 117 -13.32 1.51 30.89
N VAL A 118 -14.48 0.89 31.05
CA VAL A 118 -15.37 0.53 29.94
C VAL A 118 -15.87 1.83 29.33
N ILE A 119 -15.45 2.14 28.10
CA ILE A 119 -16.16 2.86 27.01
C ILE A 119 -17.39 3.74 27.40
N ASP A 120 -17.29 4.59 28.43
CA ASP A 120 -18.34 5.54 28.86
C ASP A 120 -17.77 6.98 28.96
N SER A 121 -16.66 7.27 28.26
CA SER A 121 -16.26 8.66 28.04
C SER A 121 -17.17 9.26 26.96
N GLU A 122 -17.90 10.34 27.29
CA GLU A 122 -18.63 11.15 26.30
C GLU A 122 -17.70 11.73 25.22
N HIS A 123 -16.38 11.70 25.47
CA HIS A 123 -15.35 12.20 24.57
C HIS A 123 -15.24 11.41 23.27
N LEU A 124 -15.10 10.08 23.31
CA LEU A 124 -14.87 9.30 22.08
C LEU A 124 -16.03 9.38 21.05
N PRO A 125 -17.31 9.34 21.45
CA PRO A 125 -18.42 9.60 20.53
C PRO A 125 -18.35 11.01 19.91
N ARG A 126 -17.99 12.02 20.70
CA ARG A 126 -17.83 13.41 20.26
C ARG A 126 -16.69 13.55 19.24
N VAL A 127 -15.56 12.89 19.48
CA VAL A 127 -14.43 12.81 18.53
C VAL A 127 -14.85 12.16 17.22
N LYS A 128 -15.60 11.05 17.26
CA LYS A 128 -16.10 10.38 16.05
C LYS A 128 -17.05 11.27 15.25
N GLU A 129 -17.94 12.00 15.92
CA GLU A 129 -18.84 12.94 15.26
C GLU A 129 -18.06 14.10 14.62
N CYS A 130 -17.09 14.67 15.36
CA CYS A 130 -16.20 15.72 14.86
C CYS A 130 -15.46 15.28 13.58
N LEU A 131 -14.76 14.15 13.62
CA LEU A 131 -14.03 13.61 12.47
C LEU A 131 -14.95 13.28 11.29
N SER A 132 -16.17 12.77 11.54
CA SER A 132 -17.16 12.51 10.50
C SER A 132 -17.64 13.79 9.81
N VAL A 133 -17.90 14.86 10.57
CA VAL A 133 -18.27 16.18 10.02
C VAL A 133 -17.10 16.80 9.25
N ALA A 134 -15.89 16.72 9.79
CA ALA A 134 -14.68 17.21 9.11
C ALA A 134 -14.43 16.45 7.80
N ASN A 135 -14.50 15.11 7.82
CA ASN A 135 -14.30 14.26 6.66
C ASN A 135 -15.34 14.51 5.57
N SER A 136 -16.63 14.50 5.91
CA SER A 136 -17.71 14.70 4.93
C SER A 136 -17.64 16.09 4.28
N THR A 137 -17.30 17.11 5.06
CA THR A 137 -17.11 18.49 4.54
C THR A 137 -15.87 18.59 3.66
N ALA A 138 -14.72 18.13 4.15
CA ALA A 138 -13.45 18.16 3.42
C ALA A 138 -13.54 17.38 2.10
N ASN A 139 -14.17 16.21 2.08
CA ASN A 139 -14.35 15.40 0.87
C ASN A 139 -15.24 16.07 -0.19
N ARG A 140 -16.22 16.87 0.22
CA ARG A 140 -17.02 17.68 -0.71
C ARG A 140 -16.19 18.81 -1.30
N LEU A 141 -15.46 19.53 -0.45
CA LEU A 141 -14.60 20.64 -0.86
C LEU A 141 -13.39 20.18 -1.70
N ALA A 142 -12.89 18.96 -1.47
CA ALA A 142 -11.75 18.38 -2.18
C ALA A 142 -11.95 18.32 -3.71
N LYS A 143 -13.21 18.36 -4.17
CA LYS A 143 -13.60 18.33 -5.59
C LYS A 143 -13.52 19.70 -6.28
N ILE A 144 -13.37 20.79 -5.52
CA ILE A 144 -13.28 22.14 -6.07
C ILE A 144 -11.94 22.30 -6.79
N SER A 145 -11.98 22.72 -8.06
CA SER A 145 -10.78 22.94 -8.86
C SER A 145 -9.90 24.04 -8.28
N VAL A 146 -8.59 23.84 -8.33
CA VAL A 146 -7.62 24.90 -8.01
C VAL A 146 -7.33 25.73 -9.25
N GLY A 147 -7.24 27.05 -9.07
CA GLY A 147 -6.79 27.96 -10.13
C GLY A 147 -5.30 27.80 -10.46
N ALA A 148 -4.80 28.61 -11.40
CA ALA A 148 -3.38 28.60 -11.75
C ALA A 148 -2.52 29.07 -10.57
N VAL A 149 -1.56 28.23 -10.16
CA VAL A 149 -0.57 28.60 -9.14
C VAL A 149 0.66 29.21 -9.79
N SER A 150 1.08 30.38 -9.29
CA SER A 150 2.26 31.07 -9.81
C SER A 150 3.55 30.26 -9.63
N GLN A 151 4.53 30.47 -10.52
CA GLN A 151 5.85 29.84 -10.36
C GLN A 151 6.56 30.32 -9.09
N LYS A 152 6.34 31.58 -8.70
CA LYS A 152 6.85 32.14 -7.44
C LYS A 152 6.33 31.32 -6.25
N ALA A 153 5.01 31.09 -6.19
CA ALA A 153 4.41 30.34 -5.10
C ALA A 153 4.92 28.88 -5.03
N TRP A 154 5.14 28.26 -6.19
CA TRP A 154 5.76 26.94 -6.26
C TRP A 154 7.19 26.91 -5.71
N ASN A 155 8.01 27.89 -6.10
CA ASN A 155 9.41 27.97 -5.69
C ASN A 155 9.59 28.34 -4.22
N GLU A 156 8.64 29.10 -3.66
CA GLU A 156 8.67 29.54 -2.26
C GLU A 156 7.97 28.54 -1.32
N GLY A 157 7.11 27.66 -1.85
CA GLY A 157 6.25 26.80 -1.02
C GLY A 157 5.19 27.59 -0.24
N PHE A 158 4.96 28.85 -0.62
CA PHE A 158 4.08 29.81 0.04
C PHE A 158 3.35 30.68 -0.99
N GLY A 159 2.26 31.35 -0.62
CA GLY A 159 1.47 32.16 -1.57
C GLY A 159 0.59 31.34 -2.53
N TYR A 160 0.29 30.09 -2.19
CA TYR A 160 -0.77 29.31 -2.81
C TYR A 160 -2.16 29.89 -2.46
N PRO A 161 -3.22 29.58 -3.24
CA PRO A 161 -4.59 29.90 -2.86
C PRO A 161 -4.87 29.44 -1.41
N PRO A 162 -5.18 30.36 -0.48
CA PRO A 162 -5.21 30.06 0.95
C PRO A 162 -6.27 29.02 1.30
N GLY A 163 -7.43 29.03 0.64
CA GLY A 163 -8.50 28.07 0.85
C GLY A 163 -8.07 26.64 0.53
N HIS A 164 -7.36 26.45 -0.60
CA HIS A 164 -6.84 25.14 -0.99
C HIS A 164 -5.69 24.66 -0.09
N ALA A 165 -4.81 25.56 0.34
CA ALA A 165 -3.73 25.22 1.27
C ALA A 165 -4.28 24.80 2.64
N VAL A 166 -5.25 25.54 3.17
CA VAL A 166 -5.97 25.20 4.41
C VAL A 166 -6.70 23.87 4.25
N LEU A 167 -7.46 23.67 3.18
CA LEU A 167 -8.20 22.43 2.95
C LEU A 167 -7.27 21.21 2.90
N LEU A 168 -6.13 21.31 2.19
CA LEU A 168 -5.15 20.22 2.18
C LEU A 168 -4.59 19.95 3.58
N SER A 169 -4.33 20.99 4.38
CA SER A 169 -3.87 20.81 5.77
C SER A 169 -4.92 20.13 6.66
N VAL A 170 -6.20 20.43 6.45
CA VAL A 170 -7.33 19.80 7.16
C VAL A 170 -7.46 18.33 6.79
N ILE A 171 -7.35 17.98 5.51
CA ILE A 171 -7.41 16.58 5.05
C ILE A 171 -6.29 15.76 5.69
N LEU A 172 -5.06 16.29 5.66
CA LEU A 172 -3.88 15.61 6.22
C LEU A 172 -3.99 15.45 7.74
N LEU A 173 -4.42 16.49 8.45
CA LEU A 173 -4.65 16.42 9.90
C LEU A 173 -5.76 15.41 10.23
N GLY A 174 -6.88 15.47 9.51
CA GLY A 174 -8.02 14.60 9.73
C GLY A 174 -7.72 13.12 9.50
N GLU A 175 -6.98 12.79 8.44
CA GLU A 175 -6.50 11.42 8.18
C GLU A 175 -5.61 10.94 9.34
N LEU A 176 -4.67 11.76 9.79
CA LEU A 176 -3.77 11.42 10.90
C LEU A 176 -4.54 11.20 12.21
N LEU A 177 -5.51 12.05 12.54
CA LEU A 177 -6.32 11.91 13.76
C LEU A 177 -7.26 10.70 13.71
N ASP A 178 -7.82 10.38 12.54
CA ASP A 178 -8.64 9.18 12.33
C ASP A 178 -7.81 7.89 12.48
N ASN A 179 -6.57 7.87 11.93
CA ASN A 179 -5.61 6.79 12.15
C ASN A 179 -5.25 6.62 13.63
N ALA A 180 -4.97 7.73 14.33
CA ALA A 180 -4.66 7.71 15.75
C ALA A 180 -5.84 7.22 16.62
N LEU A 181 -7.08 7.60 16.27
CA LEU A 181 -8.27 7.13 16.96
C LEU A 181 -8.38 5.60 16.94
N ALA A 182 -8.04 4.95 15.81
CA ALA A 182 -8.01 3.50 15.73
C ALA A 182 -7.00 2.88 16.70
N GLY A 183 -5.83 3.49 16.86
CA GLY A 183 -4.80 3.07 17.84
C GLY A 183 -5.21 3.30 19.30
N VAL A 184 -6.00 4.33 19.59
CA VAL A 184 -6.53 4.62 20.94
C VAL A 184 -7.61 3.60 21.37
N VAL A 185 -8.48 3.16 20.45
CA VAL A 185 -9.72 2.39 20.72
C VAL A 185 -9.56 0.86 20.53
N PHE A 186 -8.33 0.34 20.39
CA PHE A 186 -7.97 -1.00 19.87
C PHE A 186 -8.68 -2.24 20.49
N SER A 187 -9.50 -2.09 21.53
CA SER A 187 -10.39 -3.12 22.09
C SER A 187 -11.58 -3.51 21.19
N LEU A 188 -11.84 -2.83 20.07
CA LEU A 188 -12.97 -3.13 19.17
C LEU A 188 -12.50 -3.51 17.74
N PRO A 189 -12.68 -4.77 17.29
CA PRO A 189 -12.31 -5.25 15.95
C PRO A 189 -13.11 -4.63 14.78
N LYS A 190 -13.86 -3.53 15.00
CA LYS A 190 -14.92 -3.04 14.11
C LYS A 190 -14.90 -1.52 13.85
N MET A 191 -13.78 -0.83 14.07
CA MET A 191 -13.68 0.58 13.67
C MET A 191 -13.42 0.68 12.16
N LYS A 192 -14.43 1.15 11.41
CA LYS A 192 -14.26 1.47 9.99
C LYS A 192 -13.59 2.83 9.89
N MET A 193 -12.39 2.86 9.31
CA MET A 193 -11.68 4.09 9.00
C MET A 193 -12.45 4.93 7.98
N LEU A 194 -12.38 6.26 8.12
CA LEU A 194 -12.96 7.19 7.17
C LEU A 194 -12.10 7.22 5.90
N SER A 195 -12.74 7.43 4.76
CA SER A 195 -12.04 7.63 3.49
C SER A 195 -11.81 9.12 3.29
N TRP A 196 -10.56 9.55 3.25
CA TRP A 196 -10.21 10.96 3.03
C TRP A 196 -9.83 11.18 1.55
N GLU A 197 -10.57 12.04 0.87
CA GLU A 197 -10.35 12.34 -0.55
C GLU A 197 -9.16 13.27 -0.73
N TYR A 198 -8.21 12.91 -1.58
CA TYR A 198 -7.09 13.79 -1.91
C TYR A 198 -7.56 14.95 -2.79
N SER A 199 -7.37 16.19 -2.31
CA SER A 199 -7.89 17.40 -2.96
C SER A 199 -7.34 17.61 -4.38
N MET A 200 -8.11 18.30 -5.23
CA MET A 200 -7.65 18.71 -6.56
C MET A 200 -6.35 19.52 -6.51
N PHE A 201 -6.13 20.29 -5.44
CA PHE A 201 -4.85 20.96 -5.20
C PHE A 201 -3.71 19.97 -4.94
N GLY A 202 -3.93 18.95 -4.11
CA GLY A 202 -2.97 17.87 -3.92
C GLY A 202 -2.62 17.15 -5.23
N LYS A 203 -3.62 16.84 -6.07
CA LYS A 203 -3.42 16.24 -7.41
C LYS A 203 -2.60 17.15 -8.33
N TYR A 204 -2.84 18.46 -8.28
CA TYR A 204 -2.04 19.45 -9.00
C TYR A 204 -0.58 19.44 -8.55
N LEU A 205 -0.29 19.34 -7.24
CA LEU A 205 1.07 19.25 -6.72
C LEU A 205 1.80 18.01 -7.26
N LEU A 206 1.12 16.85 -7.29
CA LEU A 206 1.65 15.61 -7.86
C LEU A 206 2.01 15.77 -9.35
N GLN A 207 1.09 16.28 -10.15
CA GLN A 207 1.30 16.47 -11.59
C GLN A 207 2.45 17.43 -11.86
N ARG A 208 2.56 18.52 -11.09
CA ARG A 208 3.70 19.45 -11.18
C ARG A 208 5.03 18.86 -10.74
N ALA A 209 5.02 17.88 -9.85
CA ALA A 209 6.20 17.11 -9.48
C ALA A 209 6.61 16.07 -10.55
N GLY A 210 5.79 15.88 -11.58
CA GLY A 210 6.01 14.95 -12.69
C GLY A 210 5.36 13.58 -12.51
N TRP A 211 4.43 13.42 -11.56
CA TRP A 211 3.72 12.16 -11.34
C TRP A 211 2.61 11.92 -12.37
N CYS A 212 2.46 10.66 -12.76
CA CYS A 212 1.29 10.15 -13.44
C CYS A 212 0.30 9.60 -12.41
N LEU A 213 -0.97 10.05 -12.44
CA LEU A 213 -1.98 9.57 -11.49
C LEU A 213 -2.25 8.07 -11.64
N GLY A 214 -2.28 7.56 -12.88
CA GLY A 214 -2.40 6.13 -13.14
C GLY A 214 -1.22 5.30 -12.64
N GLU A 215 -0.04 5.91 -12.45
CA GLU A 215 1.10 5.21 -11.84
C GLU A 215 0.90 5.06 -10.33
N LEU A 216 0.47 6.11 -9.65
CA LEU A 216 0.20 6.10 -8.21
C LEU A 216 -0.95 5.14 -7.85
N ASP A 217 -2.00 5.15 -8.67
CA ASP A 217 -3.14 4.26 -8.52
C ASP A 217 -2.72 2.77 -8.67
N MET A 218 -1.87 2.45 -9.67
CA MET A 218 -1.32 1.08 -9.79
C MET A 218 -0.38 0.69 -8.65
N LEU A 219 0.35 1.65 -8.06
CA LEU A 219 1.12 1.42 -6.83
C LEU A 219 0.24 1.25 -5.58
N GLY A 220 -1.07 1.45 -5.72
CA GLY A 220 -2.01 1.47 -4.60
C GLY A 220 -1.65 2.55 -3.58
N ILE A 221 -1.11 3.68 -4.02
CA ILE A 221 -0.86 4.84 -3.16
C ILE A 221 -2.11 5.72 -3.23
N THR A 222 -2.93 5.66 -2.18
CA THR A 222 -4.23 6.35 -2.14
C THR A 222 -4.37 7.25 -0.92
N GLU A 223 -3.55 7.04 0.10
CA GLU A 223 -3.52 7.76 1.36
C GLU A 223 -3.07 9.22 1.14
N PRO A 224 -3.86 10.25 1.50
CA PRO A 224 -3.50 11.65 1.36
C PRO A 224 -2.13 12.02 1.93
N ALA A 225 -1.75 11.49 3.09
CA ALA A 225 -0.44 11.67 3.71
C ALA A 225 0.71 11.22 2.79
N ILE A 226 0.58 10.03 2.19
CA ILE A 226 1.60 9.46 1.31
C ILE A 226 1.62 10.21 -0.02
N LEU A 227 0.46 10.54 -0.58
CA LEU A 227 0.34 11.35 -1.80
C LEU A 227 0.97 12.74 -1.62
N PHE A 228 0.77 13.37 -0.45
CA PHE A 228 1.42 14.63 -0.11
C PHE A 228 2.93 14.48 -0.02
N TYR A 229 3.43 13.45 0.67
CA TYR A 229 4.86 13.19 0.79
C TYR A 229 5.51 12.96 -0.58
N VAL A 230 4.98 12.05 -1.40
CA VAL A 230 5.58 11.75 -2.71
C VAL A 230 5.45 12.90 -3.71
N SER A 231 4.54 13.87 -3.49
CA SER A 231 4.47 15.11 -4.27
C SER A 231 5.73 15.99 -4.14
N SER A 232 6.61 15.69 -3.19
CA SER A 232 7.92 16.34 -3.07
C SER A 232 9.00 15.70 -3.96
N PHE A 233 8.79 14.49 -4.47
CA PHE A 233 9.78 13.81 -5.31
C PHE A 233 9.87 14.43 -6.70
N ASN A 234 11.08 14.73 -7.16
CA ASN A 234 11.32 15.19 -8.52
C ASN A 234 11.23 14.03 -9.53
N ARG A 235 10.06 13.85 -10.13
CA ARG A 235 9.83 12.84 -11.19
C ARG A 235 10.06 13.39 -12.59
N ILE A 236 10.09 14.71 -12.76
CA ILE A 236 10.34 15.38 -14.06
C ILE A 236 11.69 14.95 -14.65
N ALA A 237 12.69 14.77 -13.80
CA ALA A 237 14.04 14.36 -14.21
C ALA A 237 14.08 13.02 -14.98
N LEU A 238 13.06 12.17 -14.82
CA LEU A 238 12.97 10.87 -15.51
C LEU A 238 12.60 11.00 -17.00
N LYS A 239 12.05 12.15 -17.43
CA LYS A 239 11.65 12.42 -18.82
C LYS A 239 10.79 11.32 -19.46
N LYS A 240 9.95 10.63 -18.67
CA LYS A 240 9.05 9.58 -19.17
C LYS A 240 7.82 10.19 -19.84
N ASN A 241 7.37 9.57 -20.94
CA ASN A 241 6.20 10.03 -21.68
C ASN A 241 4.93 9.37 -21.14
N HIS A 242 4.04 10.16 -20.55
CA HIS A 242 2.77 9.71 -19.98
C HIS A 242 1.55 10.09 -20.83
N SER A 243 1.71 10.55 -22.08
CA SER A 243 0.60 11.06 -22.91
C SER A 243 -0.50 10.04 -23.24
N LYS A 244 -0.19 8.74 -23.14
CA LYS A 244 -1.12 7.63 -23.37
C LYS A 244 -1.73 7.07 -22.08
N CYS A 245 -1.42 7.64 -20.92
CA CYS A 245 -1.89 7.15 -19.63
C CYS A 245 -3.30 7.68 -19.32
N SER A 246 -4.04 6.94 -18.50
CA SER A 246 -5.28 7.42 -17.88
C SER A 246 -5.07 7.65 -16.37
N GLU A 247 -6.08 8.15 -15.67
CA GLU A 247 -6.02 8.31 -14.20
C GLU A 247 -5.83 6.99 -13.45
N ASN A 248 -6.15 5.86 -14.09
CA ASN A 248 -6.23 4.54 -13.48
C ASN A 248 -5.26 3.50 -14.09
N LEU A 249 -4.44 3.92 -15.07
CA LEU A 249 -3.53 3.04 -15.80
C LEU A 249 -2.35 3.85 -16.37
N CYS A 250 -1.13 3.47 -15.99
CA CYS A 250 0.09 4.03 -16.59
C CYS A 250 0.69 3.07 -17.62
N LEU A 251 0.87 3.57 -18.85
CA LEU A 251 1.46 2.82 -19.97
C LEU A 251 2.89 3.26 -20.30
N ALA A 252 3.47 4.21 -19.55
CA ALA A 252 4.75 4.82 -19.88
C ALA A 252 5.95 3.85 -19.82
N ASN A 253 5.83 2.76 -19.06
CA ASN A 253 6.86 1.74 -18.92
C ASN A 253 6.66 0.53 -19.85
N GLN A 254 5.59 0.49 -20.64
CA GLN A 254 5.38 -0.57 -21.62
C GLN A 254 6.25 -0.34 -22.85
N ILE A 255 7.01 -1.38 -23.22
CA ILE A 255 7.95 -1.32 -24.33
C ILE A 255 7.30 -1.91 -25.57
N ASP A 256 7.44 -1.21 -26.68
CA ASP A 256 7.25 -1.78 -28.00
C ASP A 256 8.60 -2.30 -28.52
N GLU A 257 8.75 -3.62 -28.54
CA GLU A 257 9.97 -4.33 -28.96
C GLU A 257 10.44 -3.90 -30.36
N LYS A 258 9.54 -3.42 -31.23
CA LYS A 258 9.87 -3.03 -32.62
C LYS A 258 10.65 -1.73 -32.71
N VAL A 259 10.42 -0.80 -31.80
CA VAL A 259 11.03 0.54 -31.79
C VAL A 259 12.04 0.72 -30.65
N TYR A 260 12.19 -0.29 -29.80
CA TYR A 260 13.08 -0.25 -28.65
C TYR A 260 14.56 -0.21 -29.08
N GLN A 261 15.34 0.66 -28.44
CA GLN A 261 16.78 0.75 -28.64
C GLN A 261 17.50 0.61 -27.30
N THR A 262 18.52 -0.26 -27.27
CA THR A 262 19.44 -0.39 -26.14
C THR A 262 20.20 0.92 -25.95
N LYS A 263 20.31 1.39 -24.69
CA LYS A 263 20.96 2.66 -24.35
C LYS A 263 22.39 2.44 -23.86
N HIS A 264 23.26 3.38 -24.20
CA HIS A 264 24.54 3.56 -23.53
C HIS A 264 24.35 4.15 -22.12
N VAL A 265 25.40 4.08 -21.29
CA VAL A 265 25.40 4.71 -19.95
C VAL A 265 25.15 6.22 -20.04
N THR A 266 25.72 6.87 -21.05
CA THR A 266 25.54 8.29 -21.34
C THR A 266 25.05 8.48 -22.77
N GLU A 267 24.21 9.49 -23.01
CA GLU A 267 23.67 9.78 -24.35
C GLU A 267 24.77 10.13 -25.38
N THR A 268 25.94 10.57 -24.92
CA THR A 268 27.09 10.94 -25.76
C THR A 268 27.99 9.75 -26.14
N CYS A 269 27.85 8.59 -25.48
CA CYS A 269 28.70 7.43 -25.74
C CYS A 269 28.22 6.67 -26.99
N LYS A 270 29.19 6.21 -27.80
CA LYS A 270 28.96 5.47 -29.05
C LYS A 270 29.86 4.23 -29.15
N CYS A 271 30.18 3.61 -28.00
CA CYS A 271 31.02 2.41 -27.97
C CYS A 271 30.37 1.25 -28.76
N GLU A 272 31.14 0.25 -29.12
CA GLU A 272 30.57 -0.94 -29.77
C GLU A 272 29.71 -1.77 -28.80
N HIS A 273 28.85 -2.60 -29.39
CA HIS A 273 28.16 -3.67 -28.67
C HIS A 273 29.06 -4.90 -28.60
N ILE A 274 29.22 -5.45 -27.40
CA ILE A 274 29.91 -6.73 -27.21
C ILE A 274 28.87 -7.85 -27.33
N ILE A 275 29.06 -8.70 -28.33
CA ILE A 275 28.21 -9.85 -28.61
C ILE A 275 28.62 -11.00 -27.70
N VAL A 276 27.67 -11.52 -26.93
CA VAL A 276 27.89 -12.66 -26.02
C VAL A 276 27.55 -13.98 -26.70
N GLU A 277 26.52 -13.98 -27.54
CA GLU A 277 26.10 -15.13 -28.32
C GLU A 277 25.56 -14.70 -29.69
N GLU A 278 25.96 -15.43 -30.73
CA GLU A 278 25.48 -15.26 -32.11
C GLU A 278 25.50 -16.59 -32.88
N GLU A 279 25.07 -16.56 -34.14
CA GLU A 279 25.13 -17.75 -34.99
C GLU A 279 26.59 -18.18 -35.24
N GLY A 280 26.89 -19.46 -34.97
CA GLY A 280 28.24 -20.01 -35.07
C GLY A 280 29.05 -20.00 -33.75
N ASN A 281 28.66 -19.22 -32.75
CA ASN A 281 29.28 -19.23 -31.41
C ASN A 281 28.23 -19.01 -30.32
N ARG A 282 27.80 -20.11 -29.66
CA ARG A 282 26.63 -20.12 -28.77
C ARG A 282 26.94 -20.63 -27.35
N PRO A 283 27.85 -19.98 -26.62
CA PRO A 283 28.30 -20.45 -25.30
C PRO A 283 27.18 -20.44 -24.25
N VAL A 284 26.20 -19.53 -24.34
CA VAL A 284 25.06 -19.46 -23.41
C VAL A 284 24.13 -20.64 -23.65
N THR A 285 23.81 -20.92 -24.91
CA THR A 285 23.04 -22.10 -25.32
C THR A 285 23.73 -23.41 -24.91
N GLU A 286 25.05 -23.51 -25.03
CA GLU A 286 25.81 -24.70 -24.61
C GLU A 286 25.68 -24.99 -23.12
N VAL A 287 25.76 -23.96 -22.26
CA VAL A 287 25.56 -24.11 -20.81
C VAL A 287 24.13 -24.52 -20.49
N LEU A 288 23.14 -23.91 -21.16
CA LEU A 288 21.72 -24.26 -20.98
C LEU A 288 21.41 -25.71 -21.38
N HIS A 289 22.02 -26.22 -22.45
CA HIS A 289 21.88 -27.62 -22.88
C HIS A 289 22.46 -28.62 -21.87
N LYS A 290 23.51 -28.23 -21.12
CA LYS A 290 24.04 -29.03 -20.01
C LYS A 290 23.14 -29.01 -18.78
N GLY A 291 22.12 -28.16 -18.78
CA GLY A 291 21.17 -28.04 -17.68
C GLY A 291 21.63 -27.10 -16.56
N ASP A 292 22.58 -26.21 -16.84
CA ASP A 292 23.11 -25.22 -15.91
C ASP A 292 22.58 -23.81 -16.22
N ILE A 293 22.81 -22.84 -15.32
CA ILE A 293 22.50 -21.43 -15.55
C ILE A 293 23.77 -20.72 -16.07
N PRO A 294 23.73 -20.07 -17.24
CA PRO A 294 24.86 -19.34 -17.82
C PRO A 294 25.11 -18.03 -17.07
N ILE A 295 26.32 -17.87 -16.55
CA ILE A 295 26.78 -16.64 -15.90
C ILE A 295 27.93 -16.04 -16.69
N ILE A 296 28.07 -14.73 -16.61
CA ILE A 296 29.07 -13.99 -17.36
C ILE A 296 29.97 -13.14 -16.46
N SER A 297 31.16 -12.83 -16.94
CA SER A 297 32.03 -11.82 -16.36
C SER A 297 32.71 -11.03 -17.48
N PHE A 298 33.04 -9.77 -17.21
CA PHE A 298 33.66 -8.87 -18.17
C PHE A 298 34.98 -8.33 -17.61
N ASP A 299 36.08 -8.56 -18.34
CA ASP A 299 37.43 -8.16 -17.91
C ASP A 299 37.86 -6.77 -18.45
N GLY A 300 37.01 -6.10 -19.22
CA GLY A 300 37.32 -4.84 -19.92
C GLY A 300 37.47 -5.00 -21.43
N GLU A 301 37.68 -6.22 -21.91
CA GLU A 301 37.81 -6.53 -23.34
C GLU A 301 36.83 -7.62 -23.78
N LYS A 302 36.73 -8.72 -23.03
CA LYS A 302 35.98 -9.91 -23.41
C LYS A 302 34.97 -10.32 -22.33
N VAL A 303 33.90 -10.94 -22.80
CA VAL A 303 32.92 -11.59 -21.94
C VAL A 303 33.27 -13.07 -21.83
N LEU A 304 33.50 -13.53 -20.60
CA LEU A 304 33.64 -14.95 -20.29
C LEU A 304 32.28 -15.50 -19.89
N VAL A 305 31.78 -16.52 -20.59
CA VAL A 305 30.57 -17.26 -20.25
C VAL A 305 30.97 -18.57 -19.58
N GLN A 306 30.37 -18.87 -18.42
CA GLN A 306 30.64 -20.10 -17.68
C GLN A 306 29.36 -20.64 -17.01
N SER A 307 29.45 -21.86 -16.49
CA SER A 307 28.39 -22.46 -15.69
C SER A 307 28.38 -21.86 -14.28
N SER A 308 27.17 -21.60 -13.77
CA SER A 308 26.94 -21.26 -12.35
C SER A 308 27.17 -22.42 -11.39
N ASN A 309 27.37 -23.64 -11.89
CA ASN A 309 27.60 -24.79 -11.03
C ASN A 309 28.85 -24.56 -10.16
N PHE A 310 28.66 -24.58 -8.83
CA PHE A 310 29.68 -24.27 -7.82
C PHE A 310 30.29 -22.86 -7.88
N THR A 311 29.73 -21.94 -8.67
CA THR A 311 30.26 -20.58 -8.83
C THR A 311 29.26 -19.53 -8.33
N PRO A 312 29.54 -18.84 -7.21
CA PRO A 312 28.74 -17.72 -6.74
C PRO A 312 28.62 -16.61 -7.80
N TYR A 313 27.42 -16.05 -7.93
CA TYR A 313 27.14 -14.98 -8.87
C TYR A 313 26.06 -14.03 -8.35
N VAL A 314 26.00 -12.86 -8.97
CA VAL A 314 24.95 -11.86 -8.75
C VAL A 314 23.95 -11.91 -9.89
N ALA A 315 22.66 -12.01 -9.61
CA ALA A 315 21.63 -11.85 -10.63
C ALA A 315 21.22 -10.38 -10.76
N MET A 316 21.25 -9.86 -11.98
CA MET A 316 20.83 -8.50 -12.28
C MET A 316 19.32 -8.48 -12.51
N SER A 317 18.63 -7.69 -11.71
CA SER A 317 17.20 -7.43 -11.84
C SER A 317 17.02 -6.00 -12.35
N HIS A 318 16.45 -5.82 -13.54
CA HIS A 318 16.52 -4.52 -14.21
C HIS A 318 15.27 -4.19 -15.02
N VAL A 319 15.03 -2.91 -15.23
CA VAL A 319 13.90 -2.43 -16.01
C VAL A 319 14.32 -2.21 -17.47
N TRP A 320 13.91 -3.11 -18.37
CA TRP A 320 14.13 -2.95 -19.82
C TRP A 320 13.81 -1.55 -20.36
N SER A 321 12.74 -0.88 -19.92
CA SER A 321 12.35 0.44 -20.45
C SER A 321 13.37 1.54 -20.11
N ASP A 322 14.27 1.26 -19.17
CA ASP A 322 15.40 2.14 -18.82
C ASP A 322 16.60 1.96 -19.77
N GLY A 323 16.56 1.00 -20.70
CA GLY A 323 17.50 0.90 -21.83
C GLY A 323 18.51 -0.25 -21.78
N LEU A 324 18.35 -1.21 -20.87
CA LEU A 324 19.29 -2.34 -20.69
C LEU A 324 18.86 -3.65 -21.38
N GLY A 325 17.71 -3.67 -22.05
CA GLY A 325 17.28 -4.80 -22.88
C GLY A 325 17.91 -4.80 -24.27
N ASN A 326 17.75 -5.89 -25.02
CA ASN A 326 18.11 -5.98 -26.43
C ASN A 326 17.28 -7.08 -27.13
N PRO A 327 16.25 -6.73 -27.93
CA PRO A 327 15.39 -7.71 -28.58
C PRO A 327 16.01 -8.33 -29.85
N GLN A 328 17.11 -7.76 -30.37
CA GLN A 328 17.66 -8.12 -31.68
C GLN A 328 18.90 -9.01 -31.61
N SER A 329 19.70 -8.89 -30.55
CA SER A 329 20.91 -9.70 -30.35
C SER A 329 21.20 -9.91 -28.86
N ASN A 330 21.89 -10.99 -28.52
CA ASN A 330 22.44 -11.20 -27.18
C ASN A 330 23.73 -10.38 -27.01
N SER A 331 23.59 -9.05 -27.00
CA SER A 331 24.70 -8.11 -26.90
C SER A 331 24.35 -6.89 -26.06
N LEU A 332 25.37 -6.22 -25.49
CA LEU A 332 25.23 -4.96 -24.77
C LEU A 332 26.36 -3.98 -25.13
N PRO A 333 26.12 -2.66 -25.06
CA PRO A 333 27.18 -1.67 -25.17
C PRO A 333 28.31 -1.93 -24.18
N LYS A 334 29.57 -1.84 -24.61
CA LYS A 334 30.75 -1.99 -23.74
C LYS A 334 30.65 -1.19 -22.45
N CYS A 335 30.24 0.08 -22.53
CA CYS A 335 30.08 0.93 -21.35
C CYS A 335 29.06 0.41 -20.32
N GLN A 336 28.00 -0.31 -20.74
CA GLN A 336 27.04 -0.90 -19.81
C GLN A 336 27.62 -2.13 -19.13
N LEU A 337 28.38 -2.97 -19.84
CA LEU A 337 29.09 -4.10 -19.23
C LEU A 337 30.11 -3.62 -18.19
N GLU A 338 30.90 -2.59 -18.52
CA GLU A 338 31.84 -1.96 -17.57
C GLU A 338 31.13 -1.38 -16.34
N ARG A 339 29.97 -0.75 -16.54
CA ARG A 339 29.16 -0.24 -15.44
C ARG A 339 28.65 -1.38 -14.56
N ILE A 340 28.00 -2.39 -15.14
CA ILE A 340 27.42 -3.51 -14.39
C ILE A 340 28.51 -4.26 -13.65
N GLN A 341 29.64 -4.58 -14.30
CA GLN A 341 30.75 -5.27 -13.65
C GLN A 341 31.28 -4.49 -12.44
N ARG A 342 31.41 -3.16 -12.53
CA ARG A 342 31.80 -2.33 -11.38
C ARG A 342 30.78 -2.38 -10.24
N LEU A 343 29.49 -2.31 -10.55
CA LEU A 343 28.43 -2.35 -9.54
C LEU A 343 28.40 -3.72 -8.83
N VAL A 344 28.52 -4.81 -9.58
CA VAL A 344 28.55 -6.17 -9.05
C VAL A 344 29.80 -6.38 -8.18
N ASN A 345 30.98 -5.91 -8.63
CA ASN A 345 32.21 -5.98 -7.85
C ASN A 345 32.08 -5.23 -6.51
N ALA A 346 31.40 -4.07 -6.50
CA ALA A 346 31.21 -3.26 -5.30
C ALA A 346 30.38 -3.95 -4.20
N LEU A 347 29.63 -5.01 -4.53
CA LEU A 347 28.92 -5.84 -3.54
C LEU A 347 29.85 -6.80 -2.78
N TYR A 348 31.12 -6.92 -3.19
CA TYR A 348 32.13 -7.79 -2.59
C TYR A 348 33.41 -7.01 -2.28
N PRO A 349 33.37 -6.05 -1.33
CA PRO A 349 34.51 -5.17 -1.05
C PRO A 349 35.75 -5.93 -0.57
N ASP A 350 35.57 -7.08 0.06
CA ASP A 350 36.67 -7.90 0.61
C ASP A 350 37.32 -8.84 -0.42
N ARG A 351 36.81 -8.90 -1.66
CA ARG A 351 37.33 -9.78 -2.71
C ARG A 351 38.53 -9.14 -3.41
N GLU A 352 39.48 -9.96 -3.84
CA GLU A 352 40.63 -9.51 -4.63
C GLU A 352 40.17 -8.74 -5.90
N PRO A 353 40.64 -7.50 -6.13
CA PRO A 353 40.21 -6.66 -7.25
C PRO A 353 40.45 -7.25 -8.64
N ALA A 354 41.36 -8.22 -8.76
CA ALA A 354 41.79 -8.79 -10.03
C ALA A 354 40.83 -9.84 -10.62
N SER A 355 39.88 -10.36 -9.85
CA SER A 355 38.91 -11.38 -10.33
C SER A 355 37.51 -10.77 -10.44
N PRO A 356 37.01 -10.50 -11.66
CA PRO A 356 35.66 -9.99 -11.87
C PRO A 356 34.61 -10.91 -11.25
N VAL A 357 33.68 -10.34 -10.50
CA VAL A 357 32.56 -11.10 -9.91
C VAL A 357 31.60 -11.52 -11.04
N PRO A 358 31.30 -12.81 -11.20
CA PRO A 358 30.34 -13.25 -12.20
C PRO A 358 28.92 -12.75 -11.92
N PHE A 359 28.18 -12.44 -12.97
CA PHE A 359 26.78 -12.05 -12.88
C PHE A 359 25.91 -12.67 -13.96
N TRP A 360 24.61 -12.71 -13.71
CA TRP A 360 23.59 -13.12 -14.66
C TRP A 360 22.78 -11.91 -15.09
N LEU A 361 22.48 -11.79 -16.38
CA LEU A 361 21.60 -10.75 -16.92
C LEU A 361 20.80 -11.32 -18.08
N ASP A 362 19.47 -11.29 -17.96
CA ASP A 362 18.52 -11.82 -18.94
C ASP A 362 18.83 -11.44 -20.40
N THR A 363 19.22 -10.19 -20.65
CA THR A 363 19.48 -9.65 -22.00
C THR A 363 20.56 -10.44 -22.76
N VAL A 364 21.54 -10.99 -22.05
CA VAL A 364 22.67 -11.71 -22.64
C VAL A 364 22.71 -13.18 -22.24
N CYS A 365 22.06 -13.56 -21.13
CA CYS A 365 21.99 -14.95 -20.64
C CYS A 365 20.71 -15.70 -21.07
N VAL A 366 19.74 -15.03 -21.70
CA VAL A 366 18.54 -15.66 -22.30
C VAL A 366 18.66 -15.60 -23.83
N PRO A 367 18.92 -16.74 -24.50
CA PRO A 367 19.04 -16.76 -25.96
C PRO A 367 17.76 -16.32 -26.68
N LEU A 368 17.90 -15.74 -27.87
CA LEU A 368 16.76 -15.32 -28.69
C LEU A 368 16.08 -16.48 -29.45
N HIS A 369 16.78 -17.59 -29.65
CA HIS A 369 16.25 -18.78 -30.36
C HIS A 369 15.12 -19.45 -29.56
N ALA A 370 14.00 -19.75 -30.22
CA ALA A 370 12.75 -20.13 -29.54
C ALA A 370 12.87 -21.31 -28.56
N GLU A 371 13.56 -22.40 -28.92
CA GLU A 371 13.65 -23.60 -28.09
C GLU A 371 14.55 -23.41 -26.86
N THR A 372 15.71 -22.77 -27.03
CA THR A 372 16.63 -22.51 -25.91
C THR A 372 16.11 -21.37 -25.02
N ARG A 373 15.38 -20.40 -25.60
CA ARG A 373 14.66 -19.36 -24.87
C ARG A 373 13.64 -19.95 -23.90
N LYS A 374 12.82 -20.92 -24.34
CA LYS A 374 11.87 -21.62 -23.45
C LYS A 374 12.60 -22.29 -22.27
N THR A 375 13.74 -22.92 -22.55
CA THR A 375 14.57 -23.58 -21.52
C THR A 375 15.12 -22.58 -20.51
N ALA A 376 15.60 -21.42 -20.96
CA ALA A 376 16.05 -20.34 -20.09
C ALA A 376 14.89 -19.76 -19.26
N ILE A 377 13.72 -19.49 -19.87
CA ILE A 377 12.53 -18.98 -19.16
C ILE A 377 12.09 -19.94 -18.04
N ARG A 378 12.05 -21.24 -18.32
CA ARG A 378 11.73 -22.27 -17.31
C ARG A 378 12.70 -22.28 -16.13
N ARG A 379 13.92 -21.73 -16.29
CA ARG A 379 14.97 -21.65 -15.25
C ARG A 379 15.08 -20.29 -14.58
N MET A 380 14.26 -19.30 -14.95
CA MET A 380 14.30 -17.95 -14.37
C MET A 380 14.16 -17.96 -12.84
N ALA A 381 13.27 -18.80 -12.30
CA ALA A 381 13.09 -18.94 -10.85
C ALA A 381 14.38 -19.37 -10.16
N LYS A 382 14.93 -20.49 -10.62
CA LYS A 382 16.17 -21.05 -10.11
C LYS A 382 17.35 -20.08 -10.26
N THR A 383 17.34 -19.23 -11.28
CA THR A 383 18.37 -18.21 -11.48
C THR A 383 18.39 -17.20 -10.34
N TYR A 384 17.24 -16.65 -9.95
CA TYR A 384 17.20 -15.70 -8.83
C TYR A 384 17.32 -16.38 -7.47
N ASP A 385 16.76 -17.58 -7.32
CA ASP A 385 16.83 -18.38 -6.09
C ASP A 385 18.25 -18.89 -5.77
N SER A 386 19.03 -19.25 -6.79
CA SER A 386 20.43 -19.72 -6.62
C SER A 386 21.47 -18.59 -6.65
N ALA A 387 21.05 -17.33 -6.87
CA ALA A 387 21.97 -16.20 -6.86
C ALA A 387 22.28 -15.77 -5.43
N THR A 388 23.56 -15.60 -5.12
CA THR A 388 24.00 -15.13 -3.79
C THR A 388 23.51 -13.72 -3.45
N LYS A 389 23.35 -12.87 -4.48
CA LYS A 389 22.79 -11.52 -4.36
C LYS A 389 21.98 -11.21 -5.61
N VAL A 390 20.90 -10.47 -5.44
CA VAL A 390 20.15 -9.88 -6.56
C VAL A 390 20.30 -8.37 -6.52
N LEU A 391 20.80 -7.78 -7.60
CA LEU A 391 21.02 -6.33 -7.71
C LEU A 391 19.97 -5.69 -8.61
N VAL A 392 19.11 -4.85 -8.02
CA VAL A 392 18.08 -4.09 -8.69
C VAL A 392 18.64 -2.78 -9.25
N LEU A 393 18.46 -2.59 -10.56
CA LEU A 393 18.74 -1.33 -11.27
C LEU A 393 17.45 -0.70 -11.78
N ASP A 394 17.10 0.45 -11.20
CA ASP A 394 15.98 1.29 -11.65
C ASP A 394 16.44 2.75 -11.74
N VAL A 395 16.18 3.41 -12.86
CA VAL A 395 16.64 4.78 -13.11
C VAL A 395 16.06 5.78 -12.12
N SER A 396 14.90 5.51 -11.52
CA SER A 396 14.26 6.41 -10.54
C SER A 396 15.03 6.51 -9.22
N LEU A 397 15.87 5.53 -8.90
CA LEU A 397 16.75 5.57 -7.72
C LEU A 397 18.08 6.27 -7.99
N SER A 398 18.48 6.41 -9.25
CA SER A 398 19.81 6.93 -9.64
C SER A 398 20.04 8.40 -9.25
N GLY A 399 18.97 9.17 -9.00
CA GLY A 399 19.05 10.55 -8.53
C GLY A 399 19.14 10.70 -7.00
N THR A 400 18.90 9.62 -6.24
CA THR A 400 18.76 9.65 -4.78
C THR A 400 20.01 9.05 -4.13
N SER A 401 20.51 9.69 -3.06
CA SER A 401 21.64 9.13 -2.30
C SER A 401 21.17 8.01 -1.39
N ALA A 402 22.00 7.00 -1.15
CA ALA A 402 21.76 5.94 -0.17
C ALA A 402 21.88 6.41 1.29
N ASN A 403 22.35 7.63 1.53
CA ASN A 403 22.54 8.20 2.88
C ASN A 403 21.37 9.08 3.33
N VAL A 404 20.23 9.01 2.65
CA VAL A 404 18.99 9.67 3.10
C VAL A 404 18.29 8.80 4.15
N ALA A 405 17.25 9.33 4.79
CA ALA A 405 16.53 8.62 5.84
C ALA A 405 15.90 7.31 5.31
N ALA A 406 15.80 6.29 6.18
CA ALA A 406 15.36 4.95 5.81
C ALA A 406 13.91 4.90 5.29
N ASP A 407 13.04 5.75 5.81
CA ASP A 407 11.66 5.93 5.35
C ASP A 407 11.60 6.48 3.92
N GLU A 408 12.47 7.45 3.58
CA GLU A 408 12.62 7.93 2.20
C GLU A 408 13.15 6.82 1.30
N LEU A 409 14.17 6.05 1.72
CA LEU A 409 14.71 4.94 0.93
C LEU A 409 13.62 3.91 0.60
N LEU A 410 12.84 3.47 1.60
CA LEU A 410 11.73 2.54 1.43
C LEU A 410 10.65 3.10 0.49
N MET A 411 10.31 4.39 0.63
CA MET A 411 9.33 5.02 -0.24
C MET A 411 9.82 5.20 -1.67
N ARG A 412 11.10 5.52 -1.87
CA ARG A 412 11.73 5.58 -3.20
C ARG A 412 11.69 4.21 -3.86
N ILE A 413 12.01 3.14 -3.12
CA ILE A 413 11.91 1.74 -3.58
C ILE A 413 10.46 1.39 -3.96
N ARG A 414 9.48 1.67 -3.08
CA ARG A 414 8.05 1.44 -3.35
C ARG A 414 7.62 2.11 -4.65
N CYS A 415 8.11 3.33 -4.90
CA CYS A 415 7.77 4.18 -6.04
C CYS A 415 8.51 3.86 -7.35
N THR A 416 9.34 2.82 -7.39
CA THR A 416 10.06 2.42 -8.60
C THR A 416 9.12 1.74 -9.62
N PRO A 417 9.29 2.00 -10.93
CA PRO A 417 8.71 1.17 -11.98
C PRO A 417 8.97 -0.33 -11.81
N TRP A 418 10.10 -0.69 -11.21
CA TRP A 418 10.44 -2.08 -10.89
C TRP A 418 9.37 -2.79 -10.05
N THR A 419 8.75 -2.15 -9.05
CA THR A 419 7.69 -2.79 -8.22
C THR A 419 6.40 -3.07 -8.99
N GLN A 420 6.22 -2.46 -10.16
CA GLN A 420 5.02 -2.58 -10.98
C GLN A 420 5.10 -3.65 -12.08
N ARG A 421 6.26 -4.30 -12.28
CA ARG A 421 6.41 -5.28 -13.37
C ARG A 421 6.10 -6.68 -12.87
N LEU A 422 5.50 -7.51 -13.71
CA LEU A 422 5.18 -8.90 -13.37
C LEU A 422 6.44 -9.70 -13.00
N TRP A 423 7.40 -9.77 -13.92
CA TRP A 423 8.59 -10.62 -13.77
C TRP A 423 9.45 -10.23 -12.56
N THR A 424 9.56 -8.94 -12.26
CA THR A 424 10.35 -8.43 -11.12
C THR A 424 9.85 -8.91 -9.77
N LEU A 425 8.59 -9.35 -9.66
CA LEU A 425 8.07 -9.97 -8.44
C LEU A 425 8.90 -11.21 -8.09
N GLN A 426 9.14 -12.08 -9.06
CA GLN A 426 9.89 -13.31 -8.89
C GLN A 426 11.36 -13.03 -8.59
N GLU A 427 11.93 -12.01 -9.22
CA GLU A 427 13.32 -11.57 -9.01
C GLU A 427 13.52 -11.09 -7.56
N GLY A 428 12.56 -10.32 -7.05
CA GLY A 428 12.56 -9.82 -5.68
C GLY A 428 12.19 -10.84 -4.63
N MET A 429 11.18 -11.68 -4.88
CA MET A 429 10.72 -12.70 -3.94
C MET A 429 11.76 -13.80 -3.74
N LEU A 430 12.40 -14.28 -4.82
CA LEU A 430 13.32 -15.41 -4.79
C LEU A 430 14.76 -15.04 -4.41
N ALA A 431 15.12 -13.76 -4.42
CA ALA A 431 16.42 -13.30 -3.94
C ALA A 431 16.69 -13.76 -2.49
N GLU A 432 17.87 -14.32 -2.24
CA GLU A 432 18.38 -14.52 -0.88
C GLU A 432 18.64 -13.15 -0.23
N GLU A 433 19.52 -12.35 -0.83
CA GLU A 433 19.75 -10.94 -0.49
C GLU A 433 19.33 -10.02 -1.65
N LEU A 434 18.48 -9.02 -1.38
CA LEU A 434 17.97 -8.09 -2.39
C LEU A 434 18.56 -6.68 -2.21
N TYR A 435 19.38 -6.27 -3.17
CA TYR A 435 20.04 -4.97 -3.19
C TYR A 435 19.37 -4.01 -4.16
N PHE A 436 19.21 -2.75 -3.76
CA PHE A 436 18.78 -1.67 -4.64
C PHE A 436 19.94 -0.70 -4.87
N GLN A 437 20.32 -0.48 -6.13
CA GLN A 437 21.36 0.49 -6.47
C GLN A 437 20.81 1.92 -6.42
N PHE A 438 21.28 2.70 -5.46
CA PHE A 438 21.09 4.16 -5.41
C PHE A 438 22.25 4.88 -6.14
N ARG A 439 22.27 6.21 -6.11
CA ARG A 439 23.30 7.01 -6.79
C ARG A 439 24.73 6.62 -6.41
N ASP A 440 25.00 6.41 -5.14
CA ASP A 440 26.33 6.24 -4.56
C ASP A 440 26.66 4.79 -4.16
N LYS A 441 25.71 4.03 -3.60
CA LYS A 441 25.91 2.64 -3.20
C LYS A 441 24.63 1.81 -3.32
N ALA A 442 24.79 0.50 -3.30
CA ALA A 442 23.68 -0.43 -3.15
C ALA A 442 23.27 -0.55 -1.68
N VAL A 443 21.97 -0.73 -1.42
CA VAL A 443 21.41 -0.88 -0.07
C VAL A 443 20.59 -2.16 -0.02
N VAL A 444 20.75 -2.93 1.06
CA VAL A 444 19.92 -4.09 1.40
C VAL A 444 18.65 -3.59 2.05
N ALA A 445 17.51 -3.74 1.39
CA ALA A 445 16.25 -3.18 1.87
C ALA A 445 15.77 -3.82 3.19
N GLU A 446 16.13 -5.08 3.43
CA GLU A 446 15.86 -5.82 4.68
C GLU A 446 16.55 -5.23 5.90
N SER A 447 17.63 -4.45 5.74
CA SER A 447 18.34 -3.79 6.85
C SER A 447 17.69 -2.46 7.28
N LEU A 448 16.80 -1.89 6.45
CA LEU A 448 16.23 -0.57 6.68
C LEU A 448 15.34 -0.44 7.94
N PRO A 449 14.59 -1.48 8.40
CA PRO A 449 13.83 -1.40 9.64
C PRO A 449 14.70 -1.15 10.87
N GLU A 450 15.85 -1.81 10.98
CA GLU A 450 16.76 -1.65 12.10
C GLU A 450 17.35 -0.24 12.09
N VAL A 451 17.83 0.23 10.93
CA VAL A 451 18.33 1.61 10.74
C VAL A 451 17.25 2.65 11.06
N TRP A 452 16.00 2.39 10.67
CA TRP A 452 14.88 3.28 10.95
C TRP A 452 14.56 3.32 12.45
N TYR A 453 14.48 2.16 13.11
CA TYR A 453 14.18 2.04 14.53
C TYR A 453 15.27 2.69 15.38
N GLU A 454 16.55 2.51 15.01
CA GLU A 454 17.65 3.21 15.67
C GLU A 454 17.50 4.74 15.61
N ALA A 455 16.93 5.31 14.55
CA ALA A 455 16.73 6.76 14.44
C ALA A 455 15.41 7.24 15.08
N ASN A 456 14.39 6.39 15.15
CA ASN A 456 13.01 6.77 15.50
C ASN A 456 12.46 5.92 16.65
N SER A 457 13.29 5.50 17.60
CA SER A 457 12.78 4.76 18.75
C SER A 457 11.86 5.65 19.60
N PRO A 458 10.84 5.08 20.27
CA PRO A 458 9.93 5.85 21.12
C PRO A 458 10.67 6.73 22.15
N ILE A 459 11.81 6.30 22.68
CA ILE A 459 12.60 7.07 23.65
C ILE A 459 13.24 8.31 23.02
N LYS A 460 13.84 8.17 21.82
CA LYS A 460 14.46 9.30 21.11
C LYS A 460 13.44 10.36 20.76
N LEU A 461 12.28 9.93 20.24
CA LEU A 461 11.20 10.84 19.87
C LEU A 461 10.50 11.44 21.09
N CYS A 462 10.44 10.71 22.21
CA CYS A 462 10.01 11.29 23.48
C CYS A 462 10.90 12.47 23.87
N THR A 463 12.22 12.28 23.80
CA THR A 463 13.19 13.33 24.11
C THR A 463 13.07 14.51 23.14
N GLU A 464 12.81 14.25 21.86
CA GLU A 464 12.59 15.28 20.85
C GLU A 464 11.32 16.10 21.12
N HIS A 465 10.19 15.44 21.42
CA HIS A 465 8.89 16.08 21.54
C HIS A 465 8.60 16.67 22.92
N PHE A 466 9.12 16.06 24.00
CA PHE A 466 8.86 16.45 25.38
C PHE A 466 10.08 17.09 26.06
N GLY A 467 11.27 16.96 25.47
CA GLY A 467 12.52 17.30 26.14
C GLY A 467 12.88 16.28 27.22
N ARG A 468 13.81 16.66 28.11
CA ARG A 468 14.18 15.82 29.26
C ARG A 468 13.07 15.86 30.32
N PRO A 469 12.75 14.73 30.98
CA PRO A 469 11.85 14.72 32.13
C PRO A 469 12.31 15.71 33.20
N HIS A 470 11.41 16.45 33.82
CA HIS A 470 11.70 17.37 34.91
C HIS A 470 10.49 17.54 35.87
N PRO A 471 10.70 18.03 37.10
CA PRO A 471 9.63 18.13 38.12
C PRO A 471 8.44 19.06 37.80
N GLY A 472 8.48 19.77 36.68
CA GLY A 472 7.43 20.68 36.23
C GLY A 472 6.57 20.12 35.11
N ASN A 473 6.82 18.88 34.68
CA ASN A 473 6.01 18.21 33.68
C ASN A 473 4.57 18.02 34.17
N SER A 474 3.62 18.04 33.25
CA SER A 474 2.22 17.75 33.57
C SER A 474 2.04 16.27 33.99
N PRO A 475 0.93 15.93 34.67
CA PRO A 475 0.63 14.54 35.00
C PRO A 475 0.61 13.59 33.78
N LEU A 476 0.12 14.07 32.62
CA LEU A 476 0.09 13.29 31.38
C LEU A 476 1.48 13.08 30.79
N GLU A 477 2.33 14.11 30.80
CA GLU A 477 3.73 14.00 30.37
C GLU A 477 4.49 12.99 31.27
N THR A 478 4.31 13.10 32.59
CA THR A 478 4.91 12.16 33.56
C THR A 478 4.46 10.73 33.30
N ARG A 479 3.18 10.53 32.93
CA ARG A 479 2.63 9.23 32.59
C ARG A 479 3.24 8.64 31.32
N VAL A 480 3.47 9.45 30.28
CA VAL A 480 4.16 9.04 29.05
C VAL A 480 5.60 8.62 29.36
N PHE A 481 6.35 9.44 30.10
CA PHE A 481 7.73 9.12 30.48
C PHE A 481 7.82 7.83 31.29
N ARG A 482 6.88 7.61 32.23
CA ARG A 482 6.80 6.37 33.01
C ARG A 482 6.60 5.14 32.13
N ALA A 483 5.65 5.21 31.19
CA ALA A 483 5.36 4.11 30.28
C ALA A 483 6.59 3.72 29.45
N LEU A 484 7.34 4.71 28.93
CA LEU A 484 8.56 4.49 28.17
C LEU A 484 9.73 3.97 29.03
N ALA A 485 9.83 4.42 30.28
CA ALA A 485 10.85 3.93 31.22
C ALA A 485 10.65 2.46 31.64
N SER A 486 9.44 1.89 31.43
CA SER A 486 9.19 0.46 31.63
C SER A 486 9.89 -0.44 30.59
N ASP A 487 10.37 0.13 29.48
CA ASP A 487 11.23 -0.52 28.49
C ASP A 487 12.72 -0.31 28.86
N ALA A 488 13.15 -1.08 29.86
CA ALA A 488 14.39 -0.83 30.61
C ALA A 488 15.68 -0.83 29.75
N ASP A 489 15.77 -1.65 28.69
CA ASP A 489 17.03 -1.89 27.98
C ASP A 489 17.54 -0.70 27.17
N GLU A 490 16.64 0.18 26.70
CA GLU A 490 17.02 1.37 25.93
C GLU A 490 17.08 2.62 26.82
N PHE A 491 16.23 2.72 27.85
CA PHE A 491 16.22 3.82 28.81
C PHE A 491 17.48 3.83 29.72
N ILE A 492 17.98 2.64 30.10
CA ILE A 492 19.22 2.49 30.89
C ILE A 492 20.46 3.05 30.17
N LYS A 493 20.44 3.15 28.83
CA LYS A 493 21.58 3.70 28.06
C LYS A 493 21.74 5.22 28.21
N ASP A 494 20.73 5.92 28.71
CA ASP A 494 20.77 7.34 29.03
C ASP A 494 20.64 7.55 30.55
N GLU A 495 21.76 7.39 31.27
CA GLU A 495 21.83 7.52 32.74
C GLU A 495 21.22 8.83 33.27
N VAL A 496 21.33 9.92 32.51
CA VAL A 496 20.85 11.25 32.90
C VAL A 496 19.33 11.36 32.73
N ALA A 497 18.77 10.82 31.64
CA ALA A 497 17.31 10.74 31.47
C ALA A 497 16.68 9.85 32.55
N MET A 498 17.37 8.78 32.94
CA MET A 498 16.94 7.85 33.96
C MET A 498 16.87 8.50 35.35
N GLU A 499 17.92 9.18 35.81
CA GLU A 499 17.91 9.88 37.11
C GLU A 499 16.81 10.95 37.18
N SER A 500 16.65 11.74 36.12
CA SER A 500 15.64 12.82 36.07
C SER A 500 14.21 12.28 36.06
N ALA A 501 13.99 11.15 35.38
CA ALA A 501 12.71 10.45 35.41
C ALA A 501 12.40 9.94 36.83
N PHE A 502 13.36 9.32 37.53
CA PHE A 502 13.14 8.86 38.91
C PHE A 502 12.81 10.00 39.90
N ASP A 503 13.49 11.16 39.82
CA ASP A 503 13.12 12.33 40.64
C ASP A 503 11.70 12.83 40.33
N THR A 504 11.34 12.94 39.05
CA THR A 504 10.01 13.36 38.62
C THR A 504 8.93 12.39 39.11
N LEU A 505 9.17 11.07 38.99
CA LEU A 505 8.28 10.01 39.43
C LEU A 505 8.07 10.03 40.95
N SER A 506 9.11 10.32 41.72
CA SER A 506 9.04 10.37 43.19
C SER A 506 8.08 11.45 43.73
N ARG A 507 7.81 12.51 42.94
CA ARG A 507 6.93 13.62 43.32
C ARG A 507 5.48 13.45 42.89
N HIS A 508 5.19 12.47 42.04
CA HIS A 508 3.84 12.13 41.56
C HIS A 508 3.46 10.68 41.92
N PRO A 509 3.42 10.32 43.22
CA PRO A 509 3.13 8.96 43.67
C PRO A 509 1.68 8.51 43.37
N ASP A 510 0.76 9.46 43.19
CA ASP A 510 -0.66 9.19 42.93
C ASP A 510 -0.97 8.88 41.46
N CYS A 511 0.01 9.01 40.56
CA CYS A 511 -0.16 8.57 39.17
C CYS A 511 -0.25 7.03 39.16
N PRO A 512 -1.29 6.41 38.58
CA PRO A 512 -1.56 4.98 38.73
C PRO A 512 -0.37 4.09 38.33
N ASP A 513 0.00 3.15 39.20
CA ASP A 513 1.11 2.20 39.03
C ASP A 513 0.76 1.01 38.12
N ILE A 514 -0.50 0.91 37.67
CA ILE A 514 -1.04 -0.31 37.06
C ILE A 514 -1.12 -0.19 35.54
N LEU A 515 -0.09 -0.80 34.92
CA LEU A 515 0.07 -1.28 33.54
C LEU A 515 0.64 -0.29 32.52
N ASP A 516 1.86 0.18 32.80
CA ASP A 516 2.75 0.84 31.83
C ASP A 516 2.90 0.06 30.52
N HIS A 517 2.83 -1.28 30.53
CA HIS A 517 2.92 -2.07 29.28
C HIS A 517 1.75 -1.86 28.30
N THR A 518 0.52 -1.65 28.77
CA THR A 518 -0.62 -1.42 27.86
C THR A 518 -0.54 -0.02 27.25
N LEU A 519 -0.14 0.97 28.06
CA LEU A 519 0.10 2.31 27.56
C LEU A 519 1.31 2.34 26.61
N LEU A 520 2.42 1.69 26.96
CA LEU A 520 3.61 1.53 26.12
C LEU A 520 3.25 0.88 24.79
N TYR A 521 2.51 -0.23 24.78
CA TYR A 521 2.06 -0.89 23.55
C TYR A 521 1.19 0.04 22.69
N ARG A 522 0.30 0.84 23.31
CA ARG A 522 -0.54 1.81 22.57
C ARG A 522 0.27 2.99 22.06
N LEU A 523 1.25 3.46 22.82
CA LEU A 523 2.18 4.49 22.40
C LEU A 523 2.99 3.98 21.22
N ASP A 524 3.55 2.77 21.27
CA ASP A 524 4.32 2.17 20.18
C ASP A 524 3.48 1.88 18.91
N THR A 525 2.24 1.43 19.09
CA THR A 525 1.29 1.21 17.98
C THR A 525 0.90 2.53 17.32
N ASN A 526 0.53 3.55 18.10
CA ASN A 526 0.22 4.88 17.57
C ASN A 526 1.46 5.54 16.97
N HIS A 527 2.61 5.38 17.62
CA HIS A 527 3.94 5.77 17.16
C HIS A 527 4.19 5.26 15.74
N SER A 528 4.11 3.94 15.56
CA SER A 528 4.44 3.31 14.29
C SER A 528 3.45 3.61 13.15
N ALA A 529 2.13 3.64 13.43
CA ALA A 529 1.11 3.79 12.39
C ALA A 529 0.74 5.25 12.07
N SER A 530 0.74 6.14 13.07
CA SER A 530 0.21 7.51 12.93
C SER A 530 1.30 8.56 12.75
N PHE A 531 2.51 8.37 13.32
CA PHE A 531 3.60 9.34 13.21
C PHE A 531 4.49 9.12 12.00
N HIS A 532 4.64 7.86 11.61
CA HIS A 532 5.50 7.50 10.50
C HIS A 532 4.73 6.75 9.41
N PRO A 533 3.64 7.34 8.88
CA PRO A 533 2.87 6.71 7.82
C PRO A 533 3.75 6.45 6.59
N VAL A 534 4.73 7.32 6.32
CA VAL A 534 5.71 7.18 5.24
C VAL A 534 6.54 5.91 5.39
N TYR A 535 7.12 5.67 6.58
CA TYR A 535 7.86 4.44 6.87
C TYR A 535 6.96 3.21 6.73
N PHE A 536 5.80 3.21 7.40
CA PHE A 536 4.89 2.06 7.40
C PHE A 536 4.39 1.74 5.98
N ALA A 537 4.08 2.77 5.20
CA ALA A 537 3.71 2.64 3.79
C ALA A 537 4.83 2.02 2.96
N GLY A 538 6.09 2.45 3.14
CA GLY A 538 7.23 1.90 2.43
C GLY A 538 7.53 0.45 2.85
N TRP A 539 7.64 0.21 4.15
CA TRP A 539 7.99 -1.08 4.73
C TRP A 539 6.91 -2.15 4.47
N THR A 540 5.63 -1.85 4.67
CA THR A 540 4.54 -2.81 4.43
C THR A 540 4.49 -3.24 2.96
N SER A 541 4.75 -2.33 2.03
CA SER A 541 4.86 -2.65 0.61
C SER A 541 6.05 -3.56 0.33
N PHE A 542 7.20 -3.31 0.97
CA PHE A 542 8.38 -4.15 0.83
C PHE A 542 8.20 -5.53 1.47
N GLN A 543 7.59 -5.62 2.66
CA GLN A 543 7.26 -6.89 3.31
C GLN A 543 6.36 -7.74 2.41
N LYS A 544 5.33 -7.17 1.79
CA LYS A 544 4.46 -7.91 0.84
C LYS A 544 5.24 -8.47 -0.34
N LEU A 545 6.23 -7.74 -0.85
CA LEU A 545 7.13 -8.20 -1.90
C LEU A 545 8.03 -9.34 -1.43
N ARG A 546 8.49 -9.35 -0.18
CA ARG A 546 9.43 -10.35 0.35
C ARG A 546 8.75 -11.54 1.04
N TYR A 547 7.44 -11.47 1.26
CA TYR A 547 6.72 -12.46 2.02
C TYR A 547 6.67 -13.83 1.30
N ARG A 548 7.39 -14.84 1.83
CA ARG A 548 7.32 -16.25 1.40
C ARG A 548 6.47 -17.07 2.38
N PHE A 549 5.15 -17.19 2.17
CA PHE A 549 4.32 -18.12 2.94
C PHE A 549 4.46 -19.54 2.38
N GLY A 550 5.20 -20.42 3.07
CA GLY A 550 5.20 -21.85 2.76
C GLY A 550 5.66 -22.23 1.35
N VAL A 551 5.76 -23.53 1.08
CA VAL A 551 6.10 -24.07 -0.24
C VAL A 551 4.82 -24.65 -0.86
N GLY A 552 4.61 -24.45 -2.17
CA GLY A 552 3.49 -25.03 -2.92
C GLY A 552 2.19 -24.22 -2.86
N HIS A 553 1.05 -24.89 -3.07
CA HIS A 553 -0.26 -24.24 -3.32
C HIS A 553 -0.81 -23.36 -2.18
N PHE A 554 -0.29 -23.49 -0.95
CA PHE A 554 -0.69 -22.65 0.18
C PHE A 554 -0.15 -21.20 0.09
N ALA A 555 0.79 -20.94 -0.83
CA ALA A 555 1.36 -19.62 -1.08
C ALA A 555 0.49 -18.72 -1.98
N LEU A 556 -0.57 -19.25 -2.60
CA LEU A 556 -1.41 -18.52 -3.57
C LEU A 556 -1.97 -17.18 -3.03
N PRO A 557 -2.51 -17.07 -1.79
CA PRO A 557 -2.93 -15.79 -1.22
C PRO A 557 -1.88 -14.69 -1.31
N SER A 558 -0.65 -15.05 -1.01
CA SER A 558 0.51 -14.16 -0.87
C SER A 558 1.01 -13.74 -2.25
N VAL A 559 1.13 -14.72 -3.16
CA VAL A 559 1.49 -14.49 -4.56
C VAL A 559 0.45 -13.59 -5.22
N ALA A 560 -0.85 -13.89 -5.07
CA ALA A 560 -1.93 -13.06 -5.62
C ALA A 560 -1.92 -11.65 -5.00
N GLY A 561 -1.71 -11.54 -3.69
CA GLY A 561 -1.58 -10.25 -3.00
C GLY A 561 -0.43 -9.39 -3.51
N ALA A 562 0.71 -10.01 -3.85
CA ALA A 562 1.89 -9.32 -4.37
C ALA A 562 1.84 -9.05 -5.90
N LEU A 563 0.97 -9.75 -6.64
CA LEU A 563 0.73 -9.56 -8.07
C LEU A 563 -0.22 -8.39 -8.37
N ARG A 564 -1.07 -8.03 -7.42
CA ARG A 564 -2.06 -6.97 -7.53
C ARG A 564 -1.45 -5.67 -8.07
N GLY A 565 -2.01 -5.14 -9.17
CA GLY A 565 -1.61 -3.87 -9.75
C GLY A 565 -0.32 -3.89 -10.58
N ARG A 566 0.31 -5.06 -10.74
CA ARG A 566 1.46 -5.23 -11.64
C ARG A 566 1.02 -5.27 -13.11
N LEU A 567 1.98 -5.06 -14.01
CA LEU A 567 1.80 -5.04 -15.45
C LEU A 567 2.77 -5.99 -16.16
N SER A 568 2.35 -6.47 -17.33
CA SER A 568 3.20 -7.19 -18.28
C SER A 568 2.92 -6.69 -19.70
N SER A 569 3.94 -6.69 -20.57
CA SER A 569 3.75 -6.51 -22.02
C SER A 569 3.19 -7.77 -22.68
N LYS A 570 3.27 -8.92 -22.00
CA LYS A 570 2.75 -10.23 -22.44
C LYS A 570 1.92 -10.82 -21.31
N MET A 571 0.59 -10.69 -21.38
CA MET A 571 -0.29 -11.18 -20.30
C MET A 571 -0.23 -12.71 -20.11
N ASP A 572 0.18 -13.45 -21.15
CA ASP A 572 0.43 -14.90 -21.07
C ASP A 572 1.52 -15.28 -20.03
N ASP A 573 2.41 -14.34 -19.71
CA ASP A 573 3.50 -14.55 -18.76
C ASP A 573 3.00 -14.65 -17.31
N GLU A 574 1.82 -14.11 -17.00
CA GLU A 574 1.24 -14.14 -15.66
C GLU A 574 1.23 -15.57 -15.11
N THR A 575 0.70 -16.49 -15.91
CA THR A 575 0.57 -17.90 -15.56
C THR A 575 1.92 -18.59 -15.32
N ILE A 576 2.98 -18.14 -16.00
CA ILE A 576 4.34 -18.66 -15.79
C ILE A 576 4.87 -18.17 -14.45
N CYS A 577 4.77 -16.87 -14.19
CA CYS A 577 5.25 -16.26 -12.96
C CYS A 577 4.55 -16.87 -11.75
N VAL A 578 3.21 -16.98 -11.78
CA VAL A 578 2.44 -17.63 -10.72
C VAL A 578 2.86 -19.09 -10.53
N ALA A 579 2.97 -19.88 -11.61
CA ALA A 579 3.38 -21.28 -11.52
C ALA A 579 4.73 -21.43 -10.83
N THR A 580 5.73 -20.66 -11.27
CA THR A 580 7.08 -20.75 -10.70
C THR A 580 7.16 -20.33 -9.24
N LEU A 581 6.40 -19.30 -8.83
CA LEU A 581 6.32 -18.88 -7.42
C LEU A 581 5.60 -19.91 -6.53
N LEU A 582 4.76 -20.76 -7.12
CA LEU A 582 4.06 -21.85 -6.44
C LEU A 582 4.81 -23.19 -6.55
N ASP A 583 6.04 -23.19 -7.06
CA ASP A 583 6.84 -24.39 -7.32
C ASP A 583 6.16 -25.42 -8.26
N ILE A 584 5.42 -24.90 -9.26
CA ILE A 584 4.76 -25.67 -10.31
C ILE A 584 5.58 -25.55 -11.60
N ASP A 585 5.91 -26.68 -12.24
CA ASP A 585 6.62 -26.69 -13.52
C ASP A 585 5.79 -26.03 -14.63
N PRO A 586 6.24 -24.89 -15.20
CA PRO A 586 5.45 -24.16 -16.19
C PRO A 586 5.42 -24.82 -17.57
N LEU A 587 6.08 -25.98 -17.77
CA LEU A 587 6.18 -26.63 -19.08
C LEU A 587 4.82 -26.90 -19.74
N GLN A 588 3.85 -27.40 -18.97
CA GLN A 588 2.50 -27.67 -19.50
C GLN A 588 1.76 -26.37 -19.83
N ILE A 589 1.97 -25.31 -19.03
CA ILE A 589 1.39 -23.98 -19.24
C ILE A 589 1.98 -23.35 -20.50
N LEU A 590 3.29 -23.41 -20.69
CA LEU A 590 3.99 -22.92 -21.88
C LEU A 590 3.52 -23.59 -23.19
N SER A 591 2.99 -24.81 -23.09
CA SER A 591 2.48 -25.59 -24.22
C SER A 591 1.04 -25.24 -24.59
N ALA A 592 0.31 -24.50 -23.76
CA ALA A 592 -1.07 -24.11 -24.00
C ALA A 592 -1.18 -22.92 -24.98
N LYS A 593 -2.25 -22.90 -25.80
CA LYS A 593 -2.35 -22.05 -27.00
C LYS A 593 -2.71 -20.58 -26.73
N ASN A 594 -3.42 -20.30 -25.64
CA ASN A 594 -3.94 -18.95 -25.33
C ASN A 594 -4.03 -18.72 -23.82
N GLN A 595 -4.17 -17.46 -23.41
CA GLN A 595 -4.23 -17.03 -22.00
C GLN A 595 -5.25 -17.82 -21.16
N ILE A 596 -6.47 -18.00 -21.66
CA ILE A 596 -7.53 -18.74 -20.96
C ILE A 596 -7.11 -20.20 -20.72
N SER A 597 -6.54 -20.86 -21.74
CA SER A 597 -6.07 -22.23 -21.62
C SER A 597 -4.90 -22.34 -20.65
N ARG A 598 -3.99 -21.35 -20.64
CA ARG A 598 -2.87 -21.28 -19.71
C ARG A 598 -3.34 -21.11 -18.26
N MET A 599 -4.31 -20.22 -18.03
CA MET A 599 -4.89 -20.02 -16.70
C MET A 599 -5.63 -21.26 -16.23
N LYS A 600 -6.39 -21.91 -17.11
CA LYS A 600 -7.03 -23.21 -16.82
C LYS A 600 -5.99 -24.27 -16.45
N THR A 601 -4.92 -24.43 -17.22
CA THR A 601 -3.85 -25.40 -16.92
C THR A 601 -3.15 -25.10 -15.59
N LEU A 602 -2.92 -23.83 -15.27
CA LEU A 602 -2.41 -23.42 -13.96
C LEU A 602 -3.36 -23.83 -12.83
N ILE A 603 -4.67 -23.56 -12.97
CA ILE A 603 -5.69 -23.93 -11.98
C ILE A 603 -5.79 -25.46 -11.83
N ASP A 604 -5.74 -26.20 -12.95
CA ASP A 604 -5.76 -27.67 -12.96
C ASP A 604 -4.55 -28.29 -12.26
N SER A 605 -3.42 -27.57 -12.23
CA SER A 605 -2.20 -28.00 -11.54
C SER A 605 -2.29 -27.82 -10.01
N MET A 606 -3.43 -27.35 -9.49
CA MET A 606 -3.67 -27.13 -8.07
C MET A 606 -4.96 -27.81 -7.61
N ASP A 607 -4.92 -28.46 -6.44
CA ASP A 607 -6.10 -29.16 -5.87
C ASP A 607 -6.84 -28.34 -4.81
N LYS A 608 -6.13 -27.44 -4.12
CA LYS A 608 -6.62 -26.69 -2.96
C LYS A 608 -6.53 -25.19 -3.22
N PHE A 609 -7.58 -24.47 -2.87
CA PHE A 609 -7.65 -23.02 -2.99
C PHE A 609 -8.16 -22.38 -1.71
N PRO A 610 -7.79 -21.12 -1.44
CA PRO A 610 -8.42 -20.34 -0.38
C PRO A 610 -9.94 -20.28 -0.60
N PRO A 611 -10.77 -20.67 0.38
CA PRO A 611 -12.21 -20.75 0.19
C PRO A 611 -12.84 -19.36 -0.02
N SER A 612 -12.19 -18.27 0.39
CA SER A 612 -12.67 -16.91 0.20
C SER A 612 -12.44 -16.36 -1.21
N LEU A 613 -11.73 -17.09 -2.08
CA LEU A 613 -11.49 -16.70 -3.47
C LEU A 613 -12.79 -16.54 -4.29
N ILE A 614 -13.86 -17.24 -3.90
CA ILE A 614 -15.18 -17.09 -4.53
C ILE A 614 -15.83 -15.74 -4.25
N PHE A 615 -15.35 -14.96 -3.28
CA PHE A 615 -15.88 -13.64 -2.92
C PHE A 615 -15.08 -12.47 -3.49
N THR A 616 -13.95 -12.72 -4.18
CA THR A 616 -13.17 -11.65 -4.82
C THR A 616 -13.94 -11.10 -6.03
N ASP A 617 -14.31 -9.83 -6.01
CA ASP A 617 -15.05 -9.20 -7.12
C ASP A 617 -14.09 -8.81 -8.25
N VAL A 618 -13.82 -9.77 -9.14
CA VAL A 618 -12.90 -9.66 -10.29
C VAL A 618 -13.51 -10.37 -11.51
N PRO A 619 -13.09 -10.05 -12.74
CA PRO A 619 -13.43 -10.84 -13.93
C PRO A 619 -13.07 -12.32 -13.74
N ARG A 620 -13.95 -13.23 -14.17
CA ARG A 620 -13.84 -14.68 -13.94
C ARG A 620 -13.87 -15.45 -15.24
N LEU A 621 -13.21 -16.61 -15.26
CA LEU A 621 -13.19 -17.48 -16.43
C LEU A 621 -14.61 -17.91 -16.81
N ASP A 622 -15.05 -17.62 -18.04
CA ASP A 622 -16.32 -18.13 -18.55
C ASP A 622 -16.16 -19.55 -19.13
N LEU A 623 -15.84 -20.50 -18.25
CA LEU A 623 -15.76 -21.92 -18.56
C LEU A 623 -16.55 -22.71 -17.50
N ASP A 624 -17.25 -23.75 -17.93
CA ASP A 624 -18.03 -24.59 -17.02
C ASP A 624 -17.12 -25.24 -15.96
N GLY A 625 -17.46 -25.04 -14.69
CA GLY A 625 -16.68 -25.51 -13.53
C GLY A 625 -15.53 -24.59 -13.11
N TYR A 626 -15.32 -23.46 -13.79
CA TYR A 626 -14.25 -22.48 -13.49
C TYR A 626 -14.76 -21.06 -13.28
N ARG A 627 -16.08 -20.80 -13.29
CA ARG A 627 -16.62 -19.43 -13.07
C ARG A 627 -16.46 -18.95 -11.63
N TRP A 628 -15.85 -19.76 -10.76
CA TRP A 628 -15.35 -19.35 -9.45
C TRP A 628 -13.92 -18.81 -9.49
N ALA A 629 -13.16 -19.01 -10.56
CA ALA A 629 -11.75 -18.65 -10.65
C ALA A 629 -11.55 -17.32 -11.40
N PRO A 630 -10.62 -16.45 -10.96
CA PRO A 630 -10.28 -15.21 -11.68
C PRO A 630 -9.73 -15.46 -13.09
N GLU A 631 -10.00 -14.55 -14.03
CA GLU A 631 -9.28 -14.52 -15.32
C GLU A 631 -7.80 -14.11 -15.16
N SER A 632 -7.51 -13.32 -14.12
CA SER A 632 -6.19 -12.84 -13.75
C SER A 632 -6.11 -12.62 -12.23
N PHE A 633 -4.96 -12.96 -11.64
CA PHE A 633 -4.56 -12.64 -10.27
C PHE A 633 -3.91 -11.25 -10.15
N MET A 634 -3.75 -10.52 -11.25
CA MET A 634 -3.11 -9.19 -11.26
C MET A 634 -4.11 -8.04 -11.08
N ASP A 635 -5.42 -8.32 -11.00
CA ASP A 635 -6.45 -7.30 -10.89
C ASP A 635 -6.22 -6.41 -9.66
N LYS A 636 -6.02 -5.11 -9.90
CA LYS A 636 -5.73 -4.11 -8.85
C LYS A 636 -6.88 -3.88 -7.88
N ASN A 637 -8.11 -4.27 -8.21
CA ASN A 637 -9.27 -4.15 -7.33
C ASN A 637 -9.49 -5.42 -6.50
N ALA A 638 -8.74 -6.48 -6.78
CA ALA A 638 -8.84 -7.72 -6.04
C ALA A 638 -8.44 -7.53 -4.57
N ASN A 639 -9.34 -7.91 -3.66
CA ASN A 639 -9.03 -7.96 -2.24
C ASN A 639 -8.54 -9.35 -1.83
N TYR A 640 -7.27 -9.65 -2.12
CA TYR A 640 -6.65 -10.92 -1.73
C TYR A 640 -6.21 -10.98 -0.26
N ALA A 641 -6.22 -9.87 0.47
CA ALA A 641 -5.90 -9.87 1.91
C ALA A 641 -6.85 -10.76 2.72
N GLY A 642 -8.12 -10.89 2.27
CA GLY A 642 -9.11 -11.80 2.87
C GLY A 642 -8.88 -13.29 2.60
N LEU A 643 -7.88 -13.65 1.77
CA LEU A 643 -7.56 -15.06 1.48
C LEU A 643 -6.77 -15.75 2.61
N LEU A 644 -6.17 -15.00 3.52
CA LEU A 644 -5.41 -15.53 4.67
C LEU A 644 -6.29 -16.02 5.83
N ARG A 645 -7.62 -15.98 5.69
CA ARG A 645 -8.54 -16.39 6.75
C ARG A 645 -8.41 -17.89 7.06
N ALA A 646 -8.38 -18.21 8.36
CA ALA A 646 -8.34 -19.58 8.84
C ALA A 646 -9.64 -20.34 8.47
N GLY A 647 -9.51 -21.54 7.92
CA GLY A 647 -10.61 -22.40 7.53
C GLY A 647 -10.15 -23.60 6.71
N GLU A 648 -11.05 -24.55 6.44
CA GLU A 648 -10.75 -25.66 5.53
C GLU A 648 -10.50 -25.14 4.10
N PRO A 649 -9.39 -25.51 3.44
CA PRO A 649 -9.14 -25.15 2.06
C PRO A 649 -10.26 -25.67 1.15
N GLY A 650 -10.68 -24.84 0.18
CA GLY A 650 -11.58 -25.28 -0.86
C GLY A 650 -10.93 -26.33 -1.75
N ARG A 651 -11.66 -27.37 -2.14
CA ARG A 651 -11.16 -28.44 -3.01
C ARG A 651 -11.74 -28.31 -4.41
N ARG A 652 -10.87 -28.26 -5.43
CA ARG A 652 -11.29 -28.20 -6.83
C ARG A 652 -11.89 -29.54 -7.27
N THR A 653 -12.96 -29.50 -8.06
CA THR A 653 -13.55 -30.64 -8.78
C THR A 653 -13.81 -30.26 -10.24
N GLY A 654 -14.30 -31.21 -11.06
CA GLY A 654 -14.71 -30.90 -12.44
C GLY A 654 -15.95 -29.98 -12.52
N ASP A 655 -16.74 -29.91 -11.45
CA ASP A 655 -17.98 -29.11 -11.39
C ASP A 655 -17.76 -27.71 -10.77
N GLY A 656 -16.63 -27.46 -10.11
CA GLY A 656 -16.38 -26.19 -9.41
C GLY A 656 -15.39 -26.27 -8.25
N LEU A 657 -15.32 -25.20 -7.46
CA LEU A 657 -14.60 -25.17 -6.18
C LEU A 657 -15.55 -25.52 -5.04
N VAL A 658 -15.22 -26.60 -4.33
CA VAL A 658 -15.96 -27.06 -3.16
C VAL A 658 -15.47 -26.33 -1.92
N VAL A 659 -16.33 -25.52 -1.29
CA VAL A 659 -16.07 -24.78 -0.06
C VAL A 659 -17.04 -25.19 1.04
N SER A 660 -16.61 -25.12 2.29
CA SER A 660 -17.41 -25.48 3.47
C SER A 660 -17.63 -24.27 4.37
N ASN A 661 -18.60 -24.36 5.28
CA ASN A 661 -18.77 -23.42 6.39
C ASN A 661 -19.25 -22.01 6.06
N TYR A 662 -20.01 -21.84 4.97
CA TYR A 662 -20.62 -20.56 4.63
C TYR A 662 -22.12 -20.53 4.90
N PHE A 663 -22.57 -19.43 5.51
CA PHE A 663 -23.98 -19.11 5.67
C PHE A 663 -24.56 -18.67 4.32
N SER A 664 -25.84 -18.95 4.09
CA SER A 664 -26.50 -18.55 2.84
C SER A 664 -27.98 -18.25 3.01
N TYR A 665 -28.49 -17.31 2.24
CA TYR A 665 -29.92 -17.13 2.00
C TYR A 665 -30.33 -17.87 0.74
N ILE A 666 -31.33 -18.75 0.84
CA ILE A 666 -31.87 -19.49 -0.31
C ILE A 666 -33.27 -18.97 -0.61
N PHE A 667 -33.53 -18.62 -1.86
CA PHE A 667 -34.79 -18.03 -2.29
C PHE A 667 -35.71 -19.08 -2.95
N PRO A 668 -37.03 -18.87 -2.94
CA PRO A 668 -37.97 -19.67 -3.72
C PRO A 668 -37.62 -19.74 -5.21
N ARG A 669 -37.96 -20.86 -5.88
CA ARG A 669 -37.62 -21.15 -7.30
C ARG A 669 -38.20 -20.17 -8.34
N ASP A 670 -39.05 -19.25 -7.94
CA ASP A 670 -39.65 -18.24 -8.81
C ASP A 670 -39.36 -16.80 -8.31
N SER A 671 -38.39 -16.64 -7.41
CA SER A 671 -38.04 -15.33 -6.87
C SER A 671 -37.20 -14.54 -7.85
N ALA A 672 -37.74 -13.40 -8.32
CA ALA A 672 -36.96 -12.42 -9.06
C ALA A 672 -36.32 -11.43 -8.07
N PHE A 673 -35.02 -11.21 -8.23
CA PHE A 673 -34.35 -10.08 -7.60
C PHE A 673 -34.70 -8.78 -8.33
N PRO A 674 -34.72 -7.62 -7.65
CA PRO A 674 -34.85 -6.33 -8.32
C PRO A 674 -33.79 -6.17 -9.42
N GLU A 675 -34.11 -5.49 -10.53
CA GLU A 675 -33.14 -5.32 -11.63
C GLU A 675 -31.95 -4.42 -11.24
N SER A 676 -32.17 -3.47 -10.31
CA SER A 676 -31.13 -2.64 -9.73
C SER A 676 -31.52 -2.17 -8.34
N GLY A 677 -30.53 -1.90 -7.48
CA GLY A 677 -30.72 -1.31 -6.17
C GLY A 677 -30.45 -2.28 -5.02
N SER A 678 -31.29 -2.21 -3.99
CA SER A 678 -31.16 -3.00 -2.77
C SER A 678 -32.49 -3.63 -2.37
N PHE A 679 -32.43 -4.84 -1.81
CA PHE A 679 -33.57 -5.51 -1.20
C PHE A 679 -33.21 -5.97 0.21
N VAL A 680 -34.23 -6.30 1.01
CA VAL A 680 -34.04 -6.70 2.41
C VAL A 680 -34.52 -8.12 2.62
N VAL A 681 -33.75 -8.87 3.40
CA VAL A 681 -34.07 -10.23 3.84
C VAL A 681 -34.13 -10.29 5.36
N LYS A 682 -34.92 -11.22 5.90
CA LYS A 682 -34.97 -11.52 7.33
C LYS A 682 -34.18 -12.79 7.63
N GLY A 683 -33.20 -12.69 8.53
CA GLY A 683 -32.39 -13.82 9.02
C GLY A 683 -32.48 -13.93 10.54
N GLY A 684 -33.24 -14.90 11.05
CA GLY A 684 -33.50 -15.00 12.48
C GLY A 684 -34.35 -13.81 12.98
N GLU A 685 -33.83 -13.07 13.96
CA GLU A 685 -34.50 -11.90 14.56
C GLU A 685 -34.21 -10.57 13.84
N SER A 686 -33.16 -10.49 13.03
CA SER A 686 -32.71 -9.22 12.42
C SER A 686 -32.91 -9.17 10.89
N TYR A 687 -32.92 -7.94 10.37
CA TYR A 687 -32.98 -7.63 8.94
C TYR A 687 -31.58 -7.37 8.36
N SER A 688 -31.39 -7.73 7.10
CA SER A 688 -30.18 -7.43 6.35
C SER A 688 -30.52 -6.87 4.97
N ARG A 689 -29.91 -5.73 4.61
CA ARG A 689 -29.98 -5.12 3.29
C ARG A 689 -28.94 -5.77 2.39
N ILE A 690 -29.36 -6.21 1.21
CA ILE A 690 -28.51 -6.75 0.16
C ILE A 690 -28.54 -5.78 -1.02
N THR A 691 -27.38 -5.27 -1.40
CA THR A 691 -27.20 -4.29 -2.48
C THR A 691 -26.40 -4.89 -3.61
N HIS A 692 -26.83 -4.67 -4.85
CA HIS A 692 -26.12 -5.12 -6.06
C HIS A 692 -26.09 -4.04 -7.15
N VAL A 693 -24.96 -3.95 -7.85
CA VAL A 693 -24.67 -2.85 -8.80
C VAL A 693 -25.05 -3.22 -10.25
N LYS A 694 -25.17 -4.50 -10.58
CA LYS A 694 -25.47 -4.98 -11.93
C LYS A 694 -26.71 -5.88 -11.95
N ILE A 695 -27.39 -5.90 -13.11
CA ILE A 695 -28.40 -6.90 -13.46
C ILE A 695 -27.74 -8.27 -13.36
N LEU A 696 -28.37 -9.21 -12.66
CA LEU A 696 -27.99 -10.62 -12.69
C LEU A 696 -28.36 -11.14 -14.09
N THR A 697 -27.41 -11.10 -15.03
CA THR A 697 -27.62 -11.18 -16.48
C THR A 697 -28.01 -12.57 -17.02
N ALA A 698 -28.36 -13.52 -16.17
CA ALA A 698 -28.90 -14.82 -16.57
C ALA A 698 -30.20 -15.05 -15.82
N GLY A 699 -31.22 -15.65 -16.47
CA GLY A 699 -32.44 -16.06 -15.78
C GLY A 699 -32.07 -17.00 -14.63
N VAL A 700 -32.08 -16.49 -13.39
CA VAL A 700 -31.72 -17.26 -12.21
C VAL A 700 -32.94 -18.08 -11.81
N ALA A 701 -32.87 -19.39 -12.00
CA ALA A 701 -34.00 -20.27 -11.72
C ALA A 701 -34.11 -20.60 -10.24
N ARG A 702 -33.00 -20.67 -9.51
CA ARG A 702 -32.98 -21.03 -8.08
C ARG A 702 -31.94 -20.18 -7.34
N PRO A 703 -32.25 -18.90 -7.06
CA PRO A 703 -31.27 -17.99 -6.49
C PRO A 703 -30.87 -18.37 -5.06
N ALA A 704 -29.59 -18.17 -4.76
CA ALA A 704 -29.07 -18.12 -3.40
C ALA A 704 -27.99 -17.05 -3.26
N VAL A 705 -27.84 -16.52 -2.05
CA VAL A 705 -26.76 -15.61 -1.67
C VAL A 705 -25.92 -16.30 -0.61
N ILE A 706 -24.67 -16.62 -0.93
CA ILE A 706 -23.66 -17.13 -0.01
C ILE A 706 -22.99 -15.93 0.68
N LEU A 707 -22.78 -15.99 1.98
CA LEU A 707 -22.21 -14.90 2.77
C LEU A 707 -20.75 -15.21 3.13
N GLU A 708 -19.86 -14.24 2.96
CA GLU A 708 -18.44 -14.36 3.34
C GLU A 708 -18.27 -14.45 4.88
N GLN A 709 -19.18 -13.80 5.61
CA GLN A 709 -19.24 -13.78 7.08
C GLN A 709 -20.70 -13.79 7.56
N PRO A 710 -20.98 -14.21 8.81
CA PRO A 710 -22.31 -14.08 9.41
C PRO A 710 -22.83 -12.63 9.32
N PRO A 711 -24.16 -12.43 9.22
CA PRO A 711 -24.77 -11.10 9.14
C PRO A 711 -24.74 -10.39 10.51
N ALA A 712 -23.55 -9.98 10.95
CA ALA A 712 -23.31 -9.28 12.23
C ALA A 712 -22.71 -7.87 12.06
N THR A 713 -22.38 -7.48 10.82
CA THR A 713 -21.92 -6.16 10.34
C THR A 713 -21.92 -6.17 8.79
N VAL A 714 -21.57 -5.05 8.13
CA VAL A 714 -21.40 -5.01 6.67
C VAL A 714 -20.50 -6.16 6.20
N SER A 715 -21.00 -6.99 5.29
CA SER A 715 -20.38 -8.23 4.80
C SER A 715 -20.51 -8.31 3.27
N ARG A 716 -19.69 -9.13 2.61
CA ARG A 716 -19.81 -9.40 1.17
C ARG A 716 -20.51 -10.72 0.94
N GLY A 717 -21.15 -10.84 -0.21
CA GLY A 717 -21.82 -12.06 -0.62
C GLY A 717 -21.63 -12.37 -2.09
N LEU A 718 -21.96 -13.61 -2.40
CA LEU A 718 -21.91 -14.19 -3.72
C LEU A 718 -23.32 -14.67 -4.09
N VAL A 719 -23.84 -14.22 -5.22
CA VAL A 719 -25.09 -14.73 -5.80
C VAL A 719 -24.77 -15.95 -6.65
N VAL A 720 -25.50 -17.03 -6.38
CA VAL A 720 -25.43 -18.26 -7.17
C VAL A 720 -26.79 -18.73 -7.66
N ASP A 721 -26.80 -19.41 -8.81
CA ASP A 721 -27.97 -20.14 -9.32
C ASP A 721 -27.82 -21.64 -9.04
N ILE A 722 -28.68 -22.21 -8.20
CA ILE A 722 -28.58 -23.61 -7.76
C ILE A 722 -29.12 -24.55 -8.84
N TRP A 723 -28.26 -25.37 -9.46
CA TRP A 723 -28.70 -26.36 -10.46
C TRP A 723 -28.78 -27.80 -9.91
N ARG A 724 -28.01 -28.16 -8.86
CA ARG A 724 -27.97 -29.52 -8.30
C ARG A 724 -27.78 -29.49 -6.77
N GLU A 725 -28.31 -30.49 -6.09
CA GLU A 725 -28.08 -30.73 -4.65
C GLU A 725 -27.87 -32.23 -4.42
N ASP A 726 -26.79 -32.61 -3.73
CA ASP A 726 -26.47 -34.01 -3.43
C ASP A 726 -26.82 -34.29 -1.96
N GLU A 727 -27.92 -35.02 -1.74
CA GLU A 727 -28.42 -35.47 -0.42
C GLU A 727 -28.51 -34.37 0.67
N GLY A 728 -28.58 -33.10 0.27
CA GLY A 728 -28.56 -31.95 1.18
C GLY A 728 -27.19 -31.64 1.80
N VAL A 729 -26.15 -32.38 1.43
CA VAL A 729 -24.77 -32.22 1.92
C VAL A 729 -24.03 -31.16 1.13
N VAL A 730 -24.11 -31.20 -0.21
CA VAL A 730 -23.44 -30.24 -1.10
C VAL A 730 -24.44 -29.61 -2.06
N LYS A 731 -24.43 -28.27 -2.13
CA LYS A 731 -25.20 -27.49 -3.10
C LYS A 731 -24.30 -27.05 -4.24
N PHE A 732 -24.73 -27.26 -5.48
CA PHE A 732 -24.00 -26.84 -6.67
C PHE A 732 -24.64 -25.58 -7.24
N GLY A 733 -23.84 -24.52 -7.33
CA GLY A 733 -24.32 -23.18 -7.69
C GLY A 733 -23.44 -22.51 -8.73
N ARG A 734 -24.09 -21.88 -9.72
CA ARG A 734 -23.41 -21.09 -10.76
C ARG A 734 -23.05 -19.75 -10.19
N HIS A 735 -21.81 -19.32 -10.29
CA HIS A 735 -21.50 -17.92 -9.99
C HIS A 735 -22.31 -16.99 -10.93
N VAL A 736 -23.05 -16.04 -10.35
CA VAL A 736 -23.84 -15.05 -11.11
C VAL A 736 -23.37 -13.62 -10.85
N GLY A 737 -22.93 -13.29 -9.64
CA GLY A 737 -22.50 -11.93 -9.30
C GLY A 737 -22.20 -11.71 -7.82
N HIS A 738 -21.75 -10.51 -7.49
CA HIS A 738 -21.38 -10.11 -6.12
C HIS A 738 -22.42 -9.16 -5.51
N VAL A 739 -22.57 -9.23 -4.19
CA VAL A 739 -23.47 -8.36 -3.42
C VAL A 739 -22.80 -7.83 -2.16
N ASN A 740 -23.25 -6.67 -1.70
CA ASN A 740 -22.93 -6.15 -0.38
C ASN A 740 -24.10 -6.41 0.56
N ILE A 741 -23.82 -6.84 1.79
CA ILE A 741 -24.79 -7.06 2.85
C ILE A 741 -24.55 -6.04 3.95
N GLU A 742 -25.60 -5.43 4.47
CA GLU A 742 -25.57 -4.51 5.61
C GLU A 742 -26.60 -4.98 6.64
N ALA A 743 -26.19 -5.11 7.90
CA ALA A 743 -27.12 -5.46 8.98
C ALA A 743 -27.92 -4.23 9.42
N LEU A 744 -29.24 -4.33 9.42
CA LEU A 744 -30.15 -3.22 9.77
C LEU A 744 -30.74 -3.32 11.20
N GLY A 745 -30.50 -4.43 11.91
CA GLY A 745 -31.12 -4.70 13.21
C GLY A 745 -32.62 -4.99 13.05
N ASP A 746 -33.46 -4.39 13.90
CA ASP A 746 -34.90 -4.71 13.99
C ASP A 746 -35.78 -3.84 13.08
N LYS A 747 -35.18 -2.87 12.36
CA LYS A 747 -35.92 -1.87 11.57
C LYS A 747 -35.41 -1.85 10.13
N TRP A 748 -36.32 -1.68 9.19
CA TRP A 748 -36.03 -1.47 7.77
C TRP A 748 -37.12 -0.55 7.18
N ALA A 749 -36.78 0.30 6.22
CA ALA A 749 -37.63 1.44 5.82
C ALA A 749 -37.73 1.56 4.30
N GLY A 750 -38.80 0.99 3.74
CA GLY A 750 -39.25 1.27 2.37
C GLY A 750 -38.54 0.51 1.25
N GLU A 751 -37.55 -0.34 1.54
CA GLU A 751 -36.96 -1.22 0.52
C GLU A 751 -37.88 -2.40 0.16
N VAL A 752 -37.53 -3.17 -0.89
CA VAL A 752 -38.28 -4.37 -1.30
C VAL A 752 -37.95 -5.54 -0.36
N PHE A 753 -38.97 -6.18 0.22
CA PHE A 753 -38.79 -7.39 1.05
C PHE A 753 -38.71 -8.65 0.18
N CYS A 754 -37.67 -9.47 0.38
CA CYS A 754 -37.58 -10.80 -0.24
C CYS A 754 -37.66 -11.92 0.82
N LYS A 755 -38.62 -12.84 0.65
CA LYS A 755 -38.77 -14.00 1.54
C LYS A 755 -37.69 -15.04 1.25
N VAL A 756 -37.08 -15.57 2.32
CA VAL A 756 -36.08 -16.65 2.26
C VAL A 756 -36.76 -17.99 2.57
N ALA A 757 -36.44 -19.03 1.81
CA ALA A 757 -37.03 -20.37 1.92
C ALA A 757 -36.45 -21.24 3.06
N LYS A 758 -35.22 -20.96 3.53
CA LYS A 758 -34.58 -21.64 4.68
C LYS A 758 -33.72 -20.67 5.50
N LEU A 759 -33.72 -20.82 6.82
CA LEU A 759 -32.83 -20.10 7.75
C LEU A 759 -31.35 -20.50 7.52
N PRO A 760 -30.38 -19.63 7.85
CA PRO A 760 -28.98 -19.83 7.47
C PRO A 760 -28.32 -20.94 8.32
N ILE A 761 -28.32 -22.16 7.81
CA ILE A 761 -27.43 -23.25 8.26
C ILE A 761 -26.16 -23.16 7.42
N SER A 762 -25.01 -23.50 8.02
CA SER A 762 -23.76 -23.68 7.28
C SER A 762 -23.92 -24.82 6.24
N TYR A 763 -23.71 -24.52 4.97
CA TYR A 763 -23.73 -25.52 3.90
C TYR A 763 -22.35 -25.69 3.27
N LYS A 764 -22.11 -26.86 2.70
CA LYS A 764 -21.03 -27.08 1.73
C LYS A 764 -21.53 -26.70 0.34
N TRP A 765 -20.75 -25.91 -0.37
CA TRP A 765 -21.07 -25.39 -1.69
C TRP A 765 -20.02 -25.86 -2.69
N CYS A 766 -20.45 -26.24 -3.89
CA CYS A 766 -19.59 -26.37 -5.06
C CYS A 766 -19.96 -25.22 -6.01
N VAL A 767 -19.09 -24.23 -6.11
CA VAL A 767 -19.30 -23.04 -6.94
C VAL A 767 -18.58 -23.24 -8.25
N GLY A 768 -19.33 -23.27 -9.35
CA GLY A 768 -18.82 -23.55 -10.71
C GLY A 768 -19.01 -22.42 -11.70
#